data_AF-A0A811UGT3-F1
#
_entry.id   AF-A0A811UGT3-F1
#
_cell.length_a   1.000
_cell.length_b   1.000
_cell.length_c   1.000
_cell.angle_alpha   90.00
_cell.angle_beta   90.00
_cell.angle_gamma   90.00
#
_symmetry.space_group_name_H-M   'P 1'
#
loop_
_entity.id
_entity.type
_entity.pdbx_description
1 polymer ?
#
loop_
_entity_poly.entity_id
_entity_poly.type
_entity_poly.pdbx_seq_one_letter_code
_entity_poly.pdbx_strand_id
1 'polypeptide(L)'
;MSDEDQAVKTAEQSINIEYDSETVGQQEREHNEPQSDACEFARLPEAPPPPEPQPIRLALLPPDHPLLQKFQANLRDYLLRTKEQLRNEIAEIKYQLKQKVAAREEQGAKLYDLQQGINRQNEQLEDYVQEIEVNMQKRVEMEADVAQLKEEYDKRLQVKKEQKQKYNQRMIELENMNTLEGHIRNWADEVEDEVKNAKRIVNRDTQLQKQLSEDKKKADMLFYHLDMEVKRKEHEVEIVRSEVQDMRDITDVLKMSINDANTDLEVLQTEHKRLTQAWSEVIVAIQHRDKILYQAQQSMNKEQESIKLNTMSIESIKKQITKETKQNEKLESFKSRLLTECGNIKRECQKQSDILLGLQAKLDELPLWLKQNEKDLTEANREGATLETELRRMQWKSDKLYARKYQIEESMLKLAQDQLITDKASQYRLKLLREAQETRRGTELNLAVVQSQLSDTLLDTERYRGILVKLHQDHEDLEKKLQTVDRNAELISAETNGIETQIDIRLKKIDRLSSRLEELNRLGEEAGFSVQTKKIKILERGIQSTEQQIRELQQFWLMMQNHYVNLSDKRSNQLTEIQVTQKQLGIIKQKSLKIDVDLEKQEEATRELEHDIQIYLTKLELLNKKMCNARSQHDAEENECQMEHNELVLKLKDHEMNVLNMEAEIDELQDEIDNYKDLVLDKHRESLSWETKYKLIEETLRWRKDEMSLTSEIGNMKTEIHRMKIRYQQLSRAQEKLAQDLQHGVAHREHIYIAASAKKLAEVKAQRMKTGISTQQKVTDLRNRLKKIQNEISIISDEQLMKVTRDNARICADQKRLNDEIEREKALDEELRRKIDDSLLQKHYNLERIVRKQNRAKSYRRLGVGSTSPKIRSESTLNQLLQKQMEINDNILDVVQHLNTEFPEKKKFFAKITQVLRD
;
A
#
# COMPACT_ATOMS: atom_id res chain seq x y z
N MET A 1 -33.15 -17.05 55.94
CA MET A 1 -33.68 -15.67 55.85
C MET A 1 -34.93 -15.77 55.00
N SER A 2 -35.99 -16.38 55.54
CA SER A 2 -36.61 -16.13 56.85
C SER A 2 -37.25 -14.76 56.94
N ASP A 3 -38.43 -14.61 57.52
CA ASP A 3 -39.53 -15.51 57.89
C ASP A 3 -40.65 -14.54 58.33
N GLU A 4 -41.83 -15.08 58.63
CA GLU A 4 -42.78 -14.70 59.69
C GLU A 4 -42.31 -13.58 60.69
N ASP A 5 -43.15 -12.72 61.27
CA ASP A 5 -44.58 -12.93 61.58
C ASP A 5 -45.31 -11.69 62.16
N GLN A 6 -46.63 -11.84 62.36
CA GLN A 6 -47.51 -11.31 63.44
C GLN A 6 -47.61 -9.79 63.76
N ALA A 7 -48.66 -9.29 64.47
CA ALA A 7 -50.10 -9.59 64.54
C ALA A 7 -50.82 -8.66 65.57
N VAL A 8 -52.09 -8.96 65.86
CA VAL A 8 -52.71 -8.96 67.20
C VAL A 8 -53.37 -7.66 67.76
N LYS A 9 -54.72 -7.69 67.71
CA LYS A 9 -55.71 -7.24 68.74
C LYS A 9 -55.76 -5.73 69.10
N THR A 10 -56.80 -5.18 69.75
CA THR A 10 -58.08 -5.70 70.32
C THR A 10 -59.15 -4.60 70.05
N ALA A 11 -60.42 -4.88 69.73
CA ALA A 11 -61.57 -5.09 70.64
C ALA A 11 -61.85 -3.91 71.62
N GLU A 12 -63.07 -3.56 72.01
CA GLU A 12 -64.24 -4.39 72.38
C GLU A 12 -65.63 -3.69 72.27
N GLN A 13 -66.72 -4.50 72.24
CA GLN A 13 -68.04 -4.28 72.90
C GLN A 13 -69.01 -3.14 72.42
N SER A 14 -70.36 -3.24 72.55
CA SER A 14 -71.28 -4.36 72.95
C SER A 14 -72.80 -4.05 72.77
N ILE A 15 -73.66 -5.10 72.82
CA ILE A 15 -75.03 -5.16 73.45
C ILE A 15 -76.18 -4.33 72.76
N ASN A 16 -77.49 -4.65 72.70
CA ASN A 16 -78.44 -5.78 72.97
C ASN A 16 -79.87 -5.33 72.48
N ILE A 17 -81.01 -6.04 72.49
CA ILE A 17 -81.52 -7.45 72.40
C ILE A 17 -83.03 -7.32 71.93
N GLU A 18 -83.71 -8.32 71.34
CA GLU A 18 -84.84 -9.16 71.87
C GLU A 18 -85.55 -9.77 70.60
N TYR A 19 -86.01 -11.03 70.46
CA TYR A 19 -86.89 -11.93 71.25
C TYR A 19 -88.33 -11.41 71.42
N ASP A 20 -89.43 -12.18 71.38
CA ASP A 20 -89.80 -13.63 71.42
C ASP A 20 -91.17 -13.79 70.63
N SER A 21 -91.92 -14.89 70.51
CA SER A 21 -91.80 -16.31 70.15
C SER A 21 -93.23 -16.95 70.22
N GLU A 22 -93.46 -18.12 69.59
CA GLU A 22 -94.50 -19.15 69.93
C GLU A 22 -96.04 -18.82 69.90
N THR A 23 -97.03 -19.76 69.87
CA THR A 23 -97.10 -21.23 69.60
C THR A 23 -98.45 -21.71 68.97
N VAL A 24 -98.38 -22.90 68.35
CA VAL A 24 -99.38 -23.98 68.07
C VAL A 24 -100.81 -23.94 68.70
N GLY A 25 -101.86 -24.44 68.00
CA GLY A 25 -103.09 -24.95 68.65
C GLY A 25 -104.28 -25.39 67.75
N GLN A 26 -104.69 -26.66 67.81
CA GLN A 26 -105.66 -27.35 66.92
C GLN A 26 -107.18 -27.23 67.28
N GLN A 27 -108.03 -27.48 66.25
CA GLN A 27 -109.28 -28.30 66.23
C GLN A 27 -110.69 -27.80 66.68
N GLU A 28 -111.64 -28.15 65.79
CA GLU A 28 -113.05 -28.60 65.94
C GLU A 28 -114.23 -27.72 66.44
N ARG A 29 -115.13 -27.47 65.47
CA ARG A 29 -116.60 -27.73 65.44
C ARG A 29 -117.64 -26.85 66.16
N GLU A 30 -118.56 -26.39 65.30
CA GLU A 30 -120.04 -26.45 65.40
C GLU A 30 -120.85 -25.51 66.33
N HIS A 31 -121.46 -24.53 65.64
CA HIS A 31 -122.89 -24.16 65.67
C HIS A 31 -123.41 -23.01 66.57
N ASN A 32 -124.49 -22.43 66.04
CA ASN A 32 -125.45 -21.48 66.61
C ASN A 32 -124.99 -20.03 66.91
N GLU A 33 -125.21 -19.19 65.89
CA GLU A 33 -125.96 -17.92 65.98
C GLU A 33 -126.94 -17.79 67.17
N PRO A 34 -127.26 -16.57 67.68
CA PRO A 34 -127.87 -15.53 66.83
C PRO A 34 -127.61 -14.04 67.18
N GLN A 35 -128.13 -13.14 66.32
CA GLN A 35 -128.85 -11.85 66.60
C GLN A 35 -128.37 -10.96 67.77
N SER A 36 -128.28 -9.62 67.68
CA SER A 36 -128.75 -8.57 66.75
C SER A 36 -128.09 -7.23 67.21
N ASP A 37 -128.43 -5.98 66.84
CA ASP A 37 -129.48 -5.39 65.99
C ASP A 37 -129.04 -3.99 65.52
N ALA A 38 -129.57 -3.50 64.39
CA ALA A 38 -129.58 -2.09 63.98
C ALA A 38 -130.41 -1.90 62.68
N CYS A 39 -131.71 -1.58 62.83
CA CYS A 39 -132.61 -1.37 61.69
C CYS A 39 -132.62 0.10 61.18
N GLU A 40 -132.84 0.26 59.86
CA GLU A 40 -133.96 1.02 59.25
C GLU A 40 -133.99 0.68 57.74
N PHE A 41 -135.02 0.00 57.19
CA PHE A 41 -136.34 0.49 56.73
C PHE A 41 -136.26 1.50 55.55
N ALA A 42 -137.06 1.40 54.47
CA ALA A 42 -138.18 0.52 54.10
C ALA A 42 -138.09 0.14 52.58
N ARG A 43 -138.63 -0.96 52.02
CA ARG A 43 -140.02 -1.51 52.02
C ARG A 43 -141.05 -0.49 51.47
N LEU A 44 -142.00 -0.77 50.57
CA LEU A 44 -142.67 -1.99 49.99
C LEU A 44 -143.35 -1.54 48.64
N PRO A 45 -144.32 -2.24 47.97
CA PRO A 45 -144.82 -3.64 48.06
C PRO A 45 -144.95 -4.40 46.70
N GLU A 46 -145.30 -5.69 46.77
CA GLU A 46 -145.96 -6.46 45.69
C GLU A 46 -147.50 -6.35 45.77
N ALA A 47 -148.20 -6.45 44.62
CA ALA A 47 -149.62 -6.86 44.47
C ALA A 47 -150.03 -6.88 42.97
N PRO A 48 -151.17 -7.49 42.55
CA PRO A 48 -151.63 -8.85 42.84
C PRO A 48 -152.14 -9.59 41.56
N PRO A 49 -152.44 -10.92 41.61
CA PRO A 49 -153.00 -11.66 40.46
C PRO A 49 -154.55 -11.75 40.45
N PRO A 50 -155.21 -11.40 39.33
CA PRO A 50 -156.46 -12.05 38.90
C PRO A 50 -156.64 -12.10 37.36
N PRO A 51 -157.74 -12.65 36.79
CA PRO A 51 -158.39 -13.94 37.05
C PRO A 51 -158.58 -14.77 35.74
N GLU A 52 -159.13 -15.99 35.83
CA GLU A 52 -159.65 -16.70 34.64
C GLU A 52 -160.94 -16.07 34.09
N PRO A 53 -161.13 -16.11 32.76
CA PRO A 53 -162.42 -16.45 32.17
C PRO A 53 -162.34 -17.73 31.33
N GLN A 54 -163.38 -18.57 31.41
CA GLN A 54 -163.49 -19.83 30.67
C GLN A 54 -164.07 -19.62 29.24
N PRO A 55 -164.43 -20.64 28.41
CA PRO A 55 -163.97 -20.65 27.03
C PRO A 55 -165.09 -20.46 25.98
N ILE A 56 -164.69 -20.08 24.76
CA ILE A 56 -165.46 -20.41 23.55
C ILE A 56 -164.73 -21.54 22.83
N ARG A 57 -165.37 -22.72 22.77
CA ARG A 57 -164.84 -23.92 22.09
C ARG A 57 -165.15 -23.89 20.59
N LEU A 58 -164.12 -24.10 19.77
CA LEU A 58 -164.14 -24.87 18.50
C LEU A 58 -162.64 -25.09 18.14
N ALA A 59 -161.92 -26.15 18.52
CA ALA A 59 -162.25 -27.59 18.63
C ALA A 59 -162.61 -28.18 17.24
N LEU A 60 -161.93 -29.18 16.67
CA LEU A 60 -160.93 -30.17 17.13
C LEU A 60 -159.81 -30.36 16.06
N LEU A 61 -158.66 -31.05 16.23
CA LEU A 61 -158.29 -32.22 17.05
C LEU A 61 -157.31 -31.96 18.22
N PRO A 62 -157.17 -32.92 19.18
CA PRO A 62 -156.37 -32.75 20.41
C PRO A 62 -154.85 -33.01 20.26
N PRO A 63 -154.01 -32.53 21.20
CA PRO A 63 -152.55 -32.71 21.14
C PRO A 63 -152.04 -34.15 21.37
N ASP A 64 -152.72 -34.94 22.20
CA ASP A 64 -152.15 -36.16 22.83
C ASP A 64 -152.49 -37.47 22.09
N HIS A 65 -152.55 -37.44 20.76
CA HIS A 65 -152.59 -38.68 19.97
C HIS A 65 -151.16 -39.26 19.84
N PRO A 66 -150.92 -40.57 20.07
CA PRO A 66 -149.56 -41.15 20.19
C PRO A 66 -148.67 -41.12 18.92
N LEU A 67 -149.14 -40.48 17.84
CA LEU A 67 -148.36 -40.19 16.64
C LEU A 67 -147.77 -38.76 16.60
N LEU A 68 -148.26 -37.83 17.43
CA LEU A 68 -147.79 -36.44 17.49
C LEU A 68 -146.60 -36.23 18.43
N GLN A 69 -146.34 -37.14 19.37
CA GLN A 69 -145.30 -37.00 20.38
C GLN A 69 -143.89 -36.81 19.76
N LYS A 70 -143.57 -37.54 18.68
CA LYS A 70 -142.30 -37.38 17.94
C LYS A 70 -142.22 -36.10 17.11
N PHE A 71 -143.36 -35.59 16.62
CA PHE A 71 -143.44 -34.32 15.89
C PHE A 71 -143.14 -33.13 16.83
N GLN A 72 -143.76 -33.13 18.02
CA GLN A 72 -143.51 -32.13 19.07
C GLN A 72 -142.07 -32.20 19.61
N ALA A 73 -141.50 -33.40 19.75
CA ALA A 73 -140.11 -33.58 20.15
C ALA A 73 -139.12 -33.02 19.12
N ASN A 74 -139.27 -33.34 17.82
CA ASN A 74 -138.37 -32.87 16.77
C ASN A 74 -138.30 -31.33 16.68
N LEU A 75 -139.41 -30.63 16.90
CA LEU A 75 -139.46 -29.16 16.93
C LEU A 75 -138.66 -28.58 18.12
N ARG A 76 -138.65 -29.27 19.26
CA ARG A 76 -137.92 -28.88 20.47
C ARG A 76 -136.42 -29.19 20.36
N ASP A 77 -136.08 -30.32 19.77
CA ASP A 77 -134.70 -30.73 19.47
C ASP A 77 -134.01 -29.79 18.48
N TYR A 78 -134.73 -29.31 17.46
CA TYR A 78 -134.23 -28.32 16.50
C TYR A 78 -133.73 -27.03 17.17
N LEU A 79 -134.48 -26.54 18.18
CA LEU A 79 -134.14 -25.33 18.93
C LEU A 79 -133.03 -25.55 19.99
N LEU A 80 -132.79 -26.80 20.41
CA LEU A 80 -131.68 -27.15 21.31
C LEU A 80 -130.37 -27.39 20.56
N ARG A 81 -130.41 -28.13 19.44
CA ARG A 81 -129.22 -28.43 18.63
C ARG A 81 -128.58 -27.17 18.05
N THR A 82 -129.38 -26.22 17.58
CA THR A 82 -128.89 -24.90 17.12
C THR A 82 -128.19 -24.12 18.24
N LYS A 83 -128.66 -24.23 19.49
CA LYS A 83 -128.03 -23.61 20.67
C LYS A 83 -126.72 -24.29 21.09
N GLU A 84 -126.60 -25.60 20.91
CA GLU A 84 -125.35 -26.34 21.18
C GLU A 84 -124.31 -26.19 20.07
N GLN A 85 -124.72 -26.13 18.81
CA GLN A 85 -123.85 -25.81 17.67
C GLN A 85 -123.14 -24.47 17.89
N LEU A 86 -123.88 -23.40 18.17
CA LEU A 86 -123.32 -22.07 18.47
C LEU A 86 -122.35 -22.07 19.68
N ARG A 87 -122.59 -22.92 20.70
CA ARG A 87 -121.69 -23.06 21.84
C ARG A 87 -120.38 -23.76 21.48
N ASN A 88 -120.46 -24.81 20.65
CA ASN A 88 -119.29 -25.55 20.19
C ASN A 88 -118.45 -24.71 19.21
N GLU A 89 -119.09 -23.96 18.31
CA GLU A 89 -118.43 -22.98 17.43
C GLU A 89 -117.66 -21.92 18.23
N ILE A 90 -118.26 -21.36 19.29
CA ILE A 90 -117.58 -20.40 20.18
C ILE A 90 -116.38 -21.05 20.91
N ALA A 91 -116.47 -22.32 21.30
CA ALA A 91 -115.37 -23.05 21.92
C ALA A 91 -114.22 -23.32 20.93
N GLU A 92 -114.55 -23.73 19.71
CA GLU A 92 -113.58 -24.02 18.66
C GLU A 92 -112.88 -22.74 18.17
N ILE A 93 -113.62 -21.64 17.98
CA ILE A 93 -113.05 -20.31 17.67
C ILE A 93 -112.08 -19.86 18.77
N LYS A 94 -112.41 -20.07 20.06
CA LYS A 94 -111.50 -19.76 21.18
C LYS A 94 -110.24 -20.63 21.19
N TYR A 95 -110.34 -21.89 20.78
CA TYR A 95 -109.17 -22.77 20.64
C TYR A 95 -108.28 -22.37 19.46
N GLN A 96 -108.89 -22.08 18.30
CA GLN A 96 -108.17 -21.56 17.12
C GLN A 96 -107.48 -20.22 17.42
N LEU A 97 -108.13 -19.32 18.18
CA LEU A 97 -107.53 -18.07 18.64
C LEU A 97 -106.27 -18.32 19.49
N LYS A 98 -106.32 -19.25 20.46
CA LYS A 98 -105.14 -19.65 21.25
C LYS A 98 -104.00 -20.20 20.38
N GLN A 99 -104.30 -21.05 19.40
CA GLN A 99 -103.29 -21.55 18.46
C GLN A 99 -102.66 -20.41 17.62
N LYS A 100 -103.44 -19.41 17.21
CA LYS A 100 -102.94 -18.25 16.46
C LYS A 100 -102.10 -17.30 17.31
N VAL A 101 -102.40 -17.15 18.60
CA VAL A 101 -101.57 -16.39 19.54
C VAL A 101 -100.23 -17.11 19.77
N ALA A 102 -100.23 -18.40 20.10
CA ALA A 102 -99.00 -19.17 20.28
C ALA A 102 -98.11 -19.19 19.03
N ALA A 103 -98.70 -19.32 17.83
CA ALA A 103 -97.95 -19.23 16.57
C ALA A 103 -97.37 -17.83 16.30
N ARG A 104 -98.01 -16.76 16.77
CA ARG A 104 -97.47 -15.39 16.72
C ARG A 104 -96.33 -15.20 17.71
N GLU A 105 -96.42 -15.79 18.90
CA GLU A 105 -95.35 -15.77 19.91
C GLU A 105 -94.11 -16.55 19.42
N GLU A 106 -94.30 -17.73 18.83
CA GLU A 106 -93.23 -18.52 18.20
C GLU A 106 -92.57 -17.79 17.02
N GLN A 107 -93.35 -17.06 16.21
CA GLN A 107 -92.80 -16.19 15.16
C GLN A 107 -92.08 -14.96 15.73
N GLY A 108 -92.56 -14.39 16.83
CA GLY A 108 -91.91 -13.29 17.54
C GLY A 108 -90.55 -13.70 18.10
N ALA A 109 -90.44 -14.87 18.73
CA ALA A 109 -89.18 -15.44 19.19
C ALA A 109 -88.17 -15.61 18.04
N LYS A 110 -88.59 -16.23 16.93
CA LYS A 110 -87.72 -16.43 15.75
C LYS A 110 -87.27 -15.10 15.12
N LEU A 111 -88.11 -14.07 15.13
CA LEU A 111 -87.72 -12.72 14.67
C LEU A 111 -86.71 -12.08 15.63
N TYR A 112 -86.86 -12.27 16.94
CA TYR A 112 -85.88 -11.81 17.93
C TYR A 112 -84.53 -12.53 17.81
N ASP A 113 -84.54 -13.86 17.62
CA ASP A 113 -83.33 -14.66 17.39
C ASP A 113 -82.61 -14.22 16.10
N LEU A 114 -83.36 -13.96 15.02
CA LEU A 114 -82.84 -13.38 13.78
C LEU A 114 -82.27 -11.97 13.99
N GLN A 115 -82.93 -11.14 14.79
CA GLN A 115 -82.47 -9.78 15.09
C GLN A 115 -81.19 -9.79 15.95
N GLN A 116 -81.06 -10.72 16.89
CA GLN A 116 -79.81 -10.95 17.62
C GLN A 116 -78.70 -11.48 16.67
N GLY A 117 -79.05 -12.32 15.69
CA GLY A 117 -78.13 -12.77 14.65
C GLY A 117 -77.60 -11.61 13.79
N ILE A 118 -78.49 -10.71 13.37
CA ILE A 118 -78.12 -9.50 12.60
C ILE A 118 -77.24 -8.57 13.43
N ASN A 119 -77.54 -8.36 14.71
CA ASN A 119 -76.69 -7.52 15.58
C ASN A 119 -75.26 -8.07 15.67
N ARG A 120 -75.08 -9.38 15.88
CA ARG A 120 -73.75 -10.02 15.88
C ARG A 120 -73.02 -9.88 14.54
N GLN A 121 -73.74 -9.88 13.42
CA GLN A 121 -73.16 -9.65 12.09
C GLN A 121 -72.75 -8.19 11.89
N ASN A 122 -73.47 -7.24 12.48
CA ASN A 122 -73.08 -5.83 12.47
C ASN A 122 -71.86 -5.59 13.36
N GLU A 123 -71.82 -6.17 14.56
CA GLU A 123 -70.64 -6.16 15.45
C GLU A 123 -69.39 -6.66 14.70
N GLN A 124 -69.49 -7.82 14.04
CA GLN A 124 -68.40 -8.38 13.21
C GLN A 124 -68.01 -7.49 12.01
N LEU A 125 -68.95 -6.75 11.41
CA LEU A 125 -68.66 -5.80 10.33
C LEU A 125 -67.97 -4.54 10.86
N GLU A 126 -68.31 -4.08 12.07
CA GLU A 126 -67.62 -2.97 12.74
C GLU A 126 -66.19 -3.36 13.16
N ASP A 127 -65.97 -4.60 13.60
CA ASP A 127 -64.63 -5.17 13.83
C ASP A 127 -63.81 -5.20 12.53
N TYR A 128 -64.36 -5.75 11.43
CA TYR A 128 -63.66 -5.78 10.14
C TYR A 128 -63.38 -4.39 9.54
N VAL A 129 -64.25 -3.40 9.78
CA VAL A 129 -63.97 -2.00 9.38
C VAL A 129 -62.79 -1.43 10.17
N GLN A 130 -62.71 -1.67 11.48
CA GLN A 130 -61.56 -1.27 12.30
C GLN A 130 -60.26 -1.96 11.84
N GLU A 131 -60.30 -3.27 11.54
CA GLU A 131 -59.14 -3.98 10.98
C GLU A 131 -58.70 -3.39 9.63
N ILE A 132 -59.64 -3.02 8.75
CA ILE A 132 -59.34 -2.39 7.46
C ILE A 132 -58.74 -0.99 7.65
N GLU A 133 -59.25 -0.18 8.59
CA GLU A 133 -58.69 1.14 8.88
C GLU A 133 -57.27 1.05 9.45
N VAL A 134 -57.02 0.15 10.41
CA VAL A 134 -55.67 -0.09 10.97
C VAL A 134 -54.69 -0.58 9.91
N ASN A 135 -55.11 -1.50 9.04
CA ASN A 135 -54.26 -1.97 7.94
C ASN A 135 -54.05 -0.89 6.86
N MET A 136 -55.00 0.01 6.64
CA MET A 136 -54.82 1.17 5.76
C MET A 136 -53.85 2.19 6.33
N GLN A 137 -53.90 2.47 7.64
CA GLN A 137 -52.94 3.33 8.33
C GLN A 137 -51.52 2.77 8.21
N LYS A 138 -51.31 1.50 8.58
CA LYS A 138 -50.03 0.79 8.43
C LYS A 138 -49.49 0.83 6.99
N ARG A 139 -50.37 0.71 5.98
CA ARG A 139 -49.96 0.81 4.57
C ARG A 139 -49.46 2.22 4.21
N VAL A 140 -50.12 3.27 4.70
CA VAL A 140 -49.70 4.67 4.48
C VAL A 140 -48.38 4.98 5.20
N GLU A 141 -48.17 4.45 6.40
CA GLU A 141 -46.91 4.55 7.14
C GLU A 141 -45.76 3.86 6.35
N MET A 142 -45.94 2.62 5.92
CA MET A 142 -44.96 1.91 5.09
C MET A 142 -44.71 2.59 3.74
N GLU A 143 -45.74 3.18 3.10
CA GLU A 143 -45.59 3.97 1.87
C GLU A 143 -44.75 5.23 2.11
N ALA A 144 -44.89 5.88 3.28
CA ALA A 144 -44.10 7.04 3.68
C ALA A 144 -42.64 6.68 4.00
N ASP A 145 -42.40 5.59 4.72
CA ASP A 145 -41.04 5.10 5.01
C ASP A 145 -40.30 4.69 3.74
N VAL A 146 -40.99 3.99 2.82
CA VAL A 146 -40.45 3.65 1.49
C VAL A 146 -40.18 4.91 0.65
N ALA A 147 -40.92 6.00 0.83
CA ALA A 147 -40.62 7.29 0.19
C ALA A 147 -39.36 7.95 0.78
N GLN A 148 -39.23 7.97 2.12
CA GLN A 148 -38.04 8.48 2.81
C GLN A 148 -36.77 7.71 2.41
N LEU A 149 -36.83 6.36 2.42
CA LEU A 149 -35.73 5.49 2.01
C LEU A 149 -35.32 5.68 0.54
N LYS A 150 -36.26 6.02 -0.36
CA LYS A 150 -35.94 6.39 -1.75
C LYS A 150 -35.24 7.74 -1.83
N GLU A 151 -35.70 8.75 -1.10
CA GLU A 151 -35.04 10.06 -1.07
C GLU A 151 -33.63 9.96 -0.47
N GLU A 152 -33.45 9.15 0.56
CA GLU A 152 -32.12 8.80 1.10
C GLU A 152 -31.25 8.06 0.08
N TYR A 153 -31.79 7.07 -0.62
CA TYR A 153 -31.06 6.36 -1.67
C TYR A 153 -30.58 7.31 -2.77
N ASP A 154 -31.44 8.22 -3.24
CA ASP A 154 -31.08 9.20 -4.27
C ASP A 154 -30.06 10.23 -3.77
N LYS A 155 -30.14 10.68 -2.52
CA LYS A 155 -29.11 11.49 -1.85
C LYS A 155 -27.76 10.74 -1.79
N ARG A 156 -27.75 9.49 -1.31
CA ARG A 156 -26.55 8.63 -1.25
C ARG A 156 -25.97 8.37 -2.65
N LEU A 157 -26.83 8.20 -3.66
CA LEU A 157 -26.45 8.01 -5.07
C LEU A 157 -25.87 9.30 -5.68
N GLN A 158 -26.39 10.48 -5.33
CA GLN A 158 -25.82 11.77 -5.72
C GLN A 158 -24.43 11.96 -5.07
N VAL A 159 -24.29 11.76 -3.76
CA VAL A 159 -23.00 11.82 -3.07
C VAL A 159 -21.99 10.86 -3.70
N LYS A 160 -22.41 9.63 -4.09
CA LYS A 160 -21.55 8.67 -4.81
C LYS A 160 -21.11 9.18 -6.19
N LYS A 161 -21.96 9.90 -6.93
CA LYS A 161 -21.60 10.56 -8.21
C LYS A 161 -20.60 11.69 -7.99
N GLU A 162 -20.84 12.55 -7.01
CA GLU A 162 -19.95 13.67 -6.66
C GLU A 162 -18.58 13.19 -6.17
N GLN A 163 -18.53 12.16 -5.33
CA GLN A 163 -17.27 11.54 -4.89
C GLN A 163 -16.52 10.89 -6.07
N LYS A 164 -17.23 10.26 -7.03
CA LYS A 164 -16.59 9.75 -8.25
C LYS A 164 -16.05 10.88 -9.14
N GLN A 165 -16.73 12.03 -9.21
CA GLN A 165 -16.22 13.22 -9.92
C GLN A 165 -14.96 13.78 -9.23
N LYS A 166 -14.97 13.92 -7.90
CA LYS A 166 -13.81 14.34 -7.09
C LYS A 166 -12.63 13.37 -7.22
N TYR A 167 -12.89 12.06 -7.26
CA TYR A 167 -11.86 11.05 -7.54
C TYR A 167 -11.27 11.23 -8.94
N ASN A 168 -12.09 11.34 -9.97
CA ASN A 168 -11.60 11.55 -11.34
C ASN A 168 -10.79 12.87 -11.47
N GLN A 169 -11.21 13.94 -10.80
CA GLN A 169 -10.46 15.20 -10.73
C GLN A 169 -9.09 14.99 -10.09
N ARG A 170 -9.03 14.33 -8.92
CA ARG A 170 -7.77 14.00 -8.23
C ARG A 170 -6.84 13.08 -9.03
N MET A 171 -7.39 12.16 -9.83
CA MET A 171 -6.58 11.33 -10.73
C MET A 171 -5.94 12.17 -11.85
N ILE A 172 -6.70 13.11 -12.44
CA ILE A 172 -6.16 14.06 -13.43
C ILE A 172 -5.14 15.01 -12.78
N GLU A 173 -5.37 15.49 -11.55
CA GLU A 173 -4.40 16.26 -10.78
C GLU A 173 -3.12 15.45 -10.52
N LEU A 174 -3.23 14.16 -10.19
CA LEU A 174 -2.10 13.26 -9.98
C LEU A 174 -1.34 12.96 -11.28
N GLU A 175 -2.02 12.78 -12.42
CA GLU A 175 -1.39 12.66 -13.75
C GLU A 175 -0.65 13.94 -14.14
N ASN A 176 -1.21 15.11 -13.84
CA ASN A 176 -0.57 16.41 -14.03
C ASN A 176 0.65 16.61 -13.09
N MET A 177 0.58 16.12 -11.84
CA MET A 177 1.72 16.17 -10.92
C MET A 177 2.82 15.18 -11.30
N ASN A 178 2.48 13.99 -11.78
CA ASN A 178 3.46 13.00 -12.28
C ASN A 178 4.16 13.50 -13.55
N THR A 179 3.45 14.16 -14.46
CA THR A 179 4.07 14.78 -15.65
C THR A 179 4.93 15.99 -15.27
N LEU A 180 4.50 16.82 -14.31
CA LEU A 180 5.33 17.89 -13.73
C LEU A 180 6.59 17.34 -13.02
N GLU A 181 6.48 16.24 -12.27
CA GLU A 181 7.62 15.55 -11.66
C GLU A 181 8.59 15.01 -12.73
N GLY A 182 8.06 14.48 -13.84
CA GLY A 182 8.84 14.11 -15.01
C GLY A 182 9.60 15.31 -15.61
N HIS A 183 8.94 16.45 -15.78
CA HIS A 183 9.59 17.68 -16.25
C HIS A 183 10.65 18.20 -15.27
N ILE A 184 10.38 18.19 -13.97
CA ILE A 184 11.34 18.61 -12.93
C ILE A 184 12.54 17.67 -12.87
N ARG A 185 12.34 16.36 -13.04
CA ARG A 185 13.43 15.37 -13.15
C ARG A 185 14.30 15.65 -14.37
N ASN A 186 13.70 15.81 -15.55
CA ASN A 186 14.44 16.14 -16.77
C ASN A 186 15.22 17.45 -16.62
N TRP A 187 14.64 18.49 -16.01
CA TRP A 187 15.35 19.75 -15.72
C TRP A 187 16.48 19.57 -14.70
N ALA A 188 16.33 18.68 -13.71
CA ALA A 188 17.41 18.36 -12.78
C ALA A 188 18.56 17.63 -13.49
N ASP A 189 18.26 16.69 -14.38
CA ASP A 189 19.25 15.97 -15.19
C ASP A 189 19.96 16.93 -16.17
N GLU A 190 19.21 17.82 -16.85
CA GLU A 190 19.74 18.88 -17.72
C GLU A 190 20.67 19.83 -16.95
N VAL A 191 20.26 20.30 -15.76
CA VAL A 191 21.09 21.16 -14.89
C VAL A 191 22.30 20.40 -14.34
N GLU A 192 22.19 19.10 -14.03
CA GLU A 192 23.34 18.31 -13.60
C GLU A 192 24.37 18.17 -14.74
N ASP A 193 23.92 17.97 -15.98
CA ASP A 193 24.78 17.92 -17.16
C ASP A 193 25.37 19.29 -17.53
N GLU A 194 24.62 20.39 -17.39
CA GLU A 194 25.17 21.75 -17.45
C GLU A 194 26.23 21.98 -16.37
N VAL A 195 26.00 21.53 -15.13
CA VAL A 195 26.98 21.61 -14.03
C VAL A 195 28.20 20.72 -14.28
N LYS A 196 28.05 19.52 -14.86
CA LYS A 196 29.19 18.69 -15.32
C LYS A 196 29.97 19.40 -16.41
N ASN A 197 29.30 20.03 -17.37
CA ASN A 197 29.94 20.78 -18.44
C ASN A 197 30.63 22.06 -17.92
N ALA A 198 30.03 22.78 -16.99
CA ALA A 198 30.65 23.90 -16.29
C ALA A 198 31.88 23.45 -15.48
N LYS A 199 31.81 22.32 -14.76
CA LYS A 199 32.97 21.72 -14.07
C LYS A 199 34.07 21.32 -15.06
N ARG A 200 33.74 20.73 -16.22
CA ARG A 200 34.70 20.43 -17.30
C ARG A 200 35.35 21.70 -17.86
N ILE A 201 34.56 22.77 -18.05
CA ILE A 201 35.03 24.09 -18.49
C ILE A 201 35.99 24.69 -17.46
N VAL A 202 35.60 24.76 -16.18
CA VAL A 202 36.45 25.27 -15.08
C VAL A 202 37.72 24.43 -14.90
N ASN A 203 37.66 23.10 -15.02
CA ASN A 203 38.84 22.24 -14.95
C ASN A 203 39.79 22.49 -16.13
N ARG A 204 39.27 22.67 -17.35
CA ARG A 204 40.05 23.04 -18.54
C ARG A 204 40.66 24.43 -18.42
N ASP A 205 39.90 25.41 -17.91
CA ASP A 205 40.35 26.80 -17.77
C ASP A 205 41.36 26.96 -16.62
N THR A 206 41.21 26.22 -15.51
CA THR A 206 42.23 26.17 -14.44
C THR A 206 43.49 25.41 -14.87
N GLN A 207 43.37 24.36 -15.69
CA GLN A 207 44.53 23.70 -16.31
C GLN A 207 45.27 24.65 -17.27
N LEU A 208 44.53 25.40 -18.10
CA LEU A 208 45.09 26.42 -19.00
C LEU A 208 45.70 27.59 -18.22
N GLN A 209 45.07 28.03 -17.12
CA GLN A 209 45.64 29.06 -16.24
C GLN A 209 46.89 28.56 -15.50
N LYS A 210 46.97 27.26 -15.14
CA LYS A 210 48.20 26.64 -14.63
C LYS A 210 49.30 26.66 -15.69
N GLN A 211 49.02 26.26 -16.93
CA GLN A 211 49.97 26.33 -18.06
C GLN A 211 50.46 27.77 -18.29
N LEU A 212 49.56 28.75 -18.36
CA LEU A 212 49.91 30.17 -18.46
C LEU A 212 50.76 30.66 -17.27
N SER A 213 50.54 30.14 -16.06
CA SER A 213 51.38 30.46 -14.90
C SER A 213 52.77 29.84 -14.96
N GLU A 214 52.91 28.66 -15.58
CA GLU A 214 54.18 27.98 -15.80
C GLU A 214 54.97 28.64 -16.93
N ASP A 215 54.32 29.00 -18.03
CA ASP A 215 54.93 29.75 -19.13
C ASP A 215 55.29 31.18 -18.70
N LYS A 216 54.48 31.82 -17.85
CA LYS A 216 54.88 33.07 -17.20
C LYS A 216 56.12 32.88 -16.32
N LYS A 217 56.20 31.83 -15.49
CA LYS A 217 57.42 31.55 -14.69
C LYS A 217 58.66 31.33 -15.56
N LYS A 218 58.53 30.66 -16.71
CA LYS A 218 59.61 30.51 -17.70
C LYS A 218 60.03 31.87 -18.28
N ALA A 219 59.07 32.72 -18.63
CA ALA A 219 59.32 34.07 -19.11
C ALA A 219 59.98 34.96 -18.04
N ASP A 220 59.47 34.94 -16.79
CA ASP A 220 60.03 35.69 -15.66
C ASP A 220 61.47 35.23 -15.33
N MET A 221 61.78 33.93 -15.44
CA MET A 221 63.16 33.43 -15.35
C MET A 221 64.04 33.87 -16.52
N LEU A 222 63.50 33.91 -17.75
CA LEU A 222 64.23 34.43 -18.92
C LEU A 222 64.50 35.93 -18.78
N PHE A 223 63.54 36.72 -18.30
CA PHE A 223 63.74 38.13 -17.99
C PHE A 223 64.77 38.34 -16.89
N TYR A 224 64.76 37.53 -15.81
CA TYR A 224 65.80 37.58 -14.79
C TYR A 224 67.18 37.20 -15.34
N HIS A 225 67.27 36.19 -16.20
CA HIS A 225 68.53 35.83 -16.85
C HIS A 225 69.05 36.96 -17.76
N LEU A 226 68.16 37.58 -18.54
CA LEU A 226 68.51 38.73 -19.40
C LEU A 226 68.89 39.97 -18.57
N ASP A 227 68.25 40.23 -17.43
CA ASP A 227 68.63 41.31 -16.50
C ASP A 227 70.03 41.05 -15.89
N MET A 228 70.35 39.80 -15.55
CA MET A 228 71.70 39.40 -15.11
C MET A 228 72.75 39.44 -16.24
N GLU A 229 72.37 39.14 -17.49
CA GLU A 229 73.22 39.33 -18.67
C GLU A 229 73.49 40.82 -18.92
N VAL A 230 72.45 41.66 -18.88
CA VAL A 230 72.55 43.13 -19.05
C VAL A 230 73.44 43.73 -17.96
N LYS A 231 73.20 43.45 -16.68
CA LYS A 231 74.04 43.97 -15.57
C LYS A 231 75.49 43.50 -15.67
N ARG A 232 75.75 42.29 -16.17
CA ARG A 232 77.11 41.83 -16.49
C ARG A 232 77.74 42.67 -17.60
N LYS A 233 76.99 42.96 -18.67
CA LYS A 233 77.47 43.80 -19.78
C LYS A 233 77.61 45.27 -19.41
N GLU A 234 76.78 45.82 -18.55
CA GLU A 234 76.95 47.15 -17.96
C GLU A 234 78.23 47.21 -17.13
N HIS A 235 78.51 46.19 -16.32
CA HIS A 235 79.76 46.12 -15.56
C HIS A 235 81.00 45.94 -16.44
N GLU A 236 80.95 45.08 -17.47
CA GLU A 236 82.01 44.97 -18.48
C GLU A 236 82.26 46.30 -19.20
N VAL A 237 81.20 47.04 -19.57
CA VAL A 237 81.31 48.36 -20.19
C VAL A 237 81.91 49.40 -19.25
N GLU A 238 81.60 49.35 -17.95
CA GLU A 238 82.15 50.28 -16.97
C GLU A 238 83.64 50.00 -16.67
N ILE A 239 84.05 48.73 -16.64
CA ILE A 239 85.47 48.34 -16.61
C ILE A 239 86.20 48.90 -17.84
N VAL A 240 85.68 48.66 -19.05
CA VAL A 240 86.29 49.16 -20.30
C VAL A 240 86.31 50.69 -20.35
N ARG A 241 85.34 51.39 -19.74
CA ARG A 241 85.38 52.85 -19.59
C ARG A 241 86.51 53.31 -18.65
N SER A 242 86.74 52.60 -17.55
CA SER A 242 87.89 52.87 -16.67
C SER A 242 89.20 52.67 -17.43
N GLU A 243 89.38 51.51 -18.09
CA GLU A 243 90.58 51.21 -18.88
C GLU A 243 90.83 52.25 -19.99
N VAL A 244 89.77 52.73 -20.66
CA VAL A 244 89.86 53.81 -21.65
C VAL A 244 90.24 55.16 -21.02
N GLN A 245 89.86 55.43 -19.77
CA GLN A 245 90.29 56.65 -19.06
C GLN A 245 91.73 56.53 -18.57
N ASP A 246 92.11 55.40 -17.96
CA ASP A 246 93.50 55.12 -17.56
C ASP A 246 94.45 55.24 -18.77
N MET A 247 94.05 54.71 -19.94
CA MET A 247 94.80 54.83 -21.19
C MET A 247 94.83 56.25 -21.76
N ARG A 248 93.83 57.10 -21.51
CA ARG A 248 93.89 58.54 -21.85
C ARG A 248 94.88 59.28 -20.98
N ASP A 249 94.83 59.04 -19.67
CA ASP A 249 95.72 59.69 -18.70
C ASP A 249 97.18 59.32 -18.98
N ILE A 250 97.46 58.04 -19.29
CA ILE A 250 98.76 57.57 -19.80
C ILE A 250 99.13 58.27 -21.13
N THR A 251 98.19 58.41 -22.05
CA THR A 251 98.42 59.08 -23.35
C THR A 251 98.74 60.56 -23.18
N ASP A 252 98.12 61.24 -22.21
CA ASP A 252 98.36 62.67 -21.94
C ASP A 252 99.69 62.89 -21.20
N VAL A 253 100.09 61.98 -20.30
CA VAL A 253 101.46 61.95 -19.76
C VAL A 253 102.50 61.73 -20.86
N LEU A 254 102.23 60.85 -21.83
CA LEU A 254 103.10 60.64 -23.00
C LEU A 254 103.16 61.89 -23.90
N LYS A 255 102.05 62.61 -24.11
CA LYS A 255 102.05 63.90 -24.83
C LYS A 255 102.89 64.96 -24.12
N MET A 256 102.81 65.04 -22.79
CA MET A 256 103.66 65.94 -22.01
C MET A 256 105.14 65.59 -22.21
N SER A 257 105.51 64.32 -22.03
CA SER A 257 106.90 63.86 -22.26
C SER A 257 107.39 64.08 -23.70
N ILE A 258 106.53 63.98 -24.71
CA ILE A 258 106.85 64.31 -26.10
C ILE A 258 107.05 65.82 -26.30
N ASN A 259 106.25 66.67 -25.64
CA ASN A 259 106.46 68.11 -25.67
C ASN A 259 107.78 68.50 -24.97
N ASP A 260 108.08 67.92 -23.81
CA ASP A 260 109.33 68.14 -23.09
C ASP A 260 110.53 67.74 -23.99
N ALA A 261 110.48 66.55 -24.60
CA ALA A 261 111.50 66.08 -25.54
C ALA A 261 111.62 66.94 -26.81
N ASN A 262 110.52 67.56 -27.28
CA ASN A 262 110.57 68.54 -28.37
C ASN A 262 111.27 69.84 -27.93
N THR A 263 111.05 70.32 -26.70
CA THR A 263 111.79 71.49 -26.18
C THR A 263 113.28 71.19 -25.99
N ASP A 264 113.66 69.98 -25.55
CA ASP A 264 115.06 69.54 -25.53
C ASP A 264 115.66 69.47 -26.95
N LEU A 265 114.89 69.04 -27.95
CA LEU A 265 115.32 69.03 -29.36
C LEU A 265 115.52 70.45 -29.92
N GLU A 266 114.67 71.42 -29.56
CA GLU A 266 114.88 72.83 -29.93
C GLU A 266 116.16 73.39 -29.29
N VAL A 267 116.41 73.11 -28.01
CA VAL A 267 117.66 73.46 -27.32
C VAL A 267 118.87 72.83 -28.03
N LEU A 268 118.84 71.52 -28.30
CA LEU A 268 119.90 70.82 -29.04
C LEU A 268 120.11 71.39 -30.45
N GLN A 269 119.07 71.84 -31.13
CA GLN A 269 119.19 72.47 -32.45
C GLN A 269 119.89 73.84 -32.38
N THR A 270 119.72 74.60 -31.29
CA THR A 270 120.48 75.85 -31.08
C THR A 270 121.96 75.58 -30.79
N GLU A 271 122.29 74.60 -29.95
CA GLU A 271 123.68 74.19 -29.70
C GLU A 271 124.34 73.58 -30.94
N HIS A 272 123.61 72.85 -31.78
CA HIS A 272 124.16 72.31 -33.03
C HIS A 272 124.56 73.41 -34.02
N LYS A 273 123.79 74.51 -34.13
CA LYS A 273 124.17 75.69 -34.94
C LYS A 273 125.49 76.30 -34.44
N ARG A 274 125.62 76.46 -33.11
CA ARG A 274 126.82 76.97 -32.44
C ARG A 274 128.03 76.06 -32.63
N LEU A 275 127.85 74.74 -32.54
CA LEU A 275 128.91 73.75 -32.73
C LEU A 275 129.41 73.69 -34.19
N THR A 276 128.50 73.77 -35.17
CA THR A 276 128.84 73.79 -36.60
C THR A 276 129.75 74.98 -36.94
N GLN A 277 129.51 76.14 -36.32
CA GLN A 277 130.31 77.34 -36.53
C GLN A 277 131.76 77.20 -36.01
N ALA A 278 131.97 76.47 -34.91
CA ALA A 278 133.31 76.13 -34.41
C ALA A 278 133.99 75.03 -35.25
N TRP A 279 133.24 74.09 -35.83
CA TRP A 279 133.79 72.99 -36.64
C TRP A 279 134.46 73.47 -37.94
N SER A 280 133.99 74.57 -38.54
CA SER A 280 134.61 75.16 -39.73
C SER A 280 136.07 75.58 -39.52
N GLU A 281 136.46 75.99 -38.30
CA GLU A 281 137.83 76.38 -37.97
C GLU A 281 138.75 75.16 -37.80
N VAL A 282 138.21 74.05 -37.29
CA VAL A 282 138.96 72.81 -36.99
C VAL A 282 139.38 72.07 -38.26
N ILE A 283 138.59 72.14 -39.34
CA ILE A 283 138.86 71.40 -40.59
C ILE A 283 140.22 71.78 -41.21
N VAL A 284 140.67 73.03 -41.05
CA VAL A 284 141.98 73.50 -41.53
C VAL A 284 143.14 72.75 -40.87
N ALA A 285 142.98 72.30 -39.61
CA ALA A 285 143.99 71.52 -38.90
C ALA A 285 144.05 70.04 -39.29
N ILE A 286 143.02 69.50 -39.97
CA ILE A 286 142.90 68.06 -40.25
C ILE A 286 143.81 67.60 -41.39
N GLN A 287 144.12 68.46 -42.38
CA GLN A 287 145.04 68.12 -43.49
C GLN A 287 146.46 67.74 -43.02
N HIS A 288 146.86 68.10 -41.80
CA HIS A 288 148.14 67.70 -41.23
C HIS A 288 148.14 66.26 -40.68
N ARG A 289 146.96 65.64 -40.53
CA ARG A 289 146.73 64.42 -39.74
C ARG A 289 146.76 63.12 -40.55
N ASP A 290 146.51 63.18 -41.86
CA ASP A 290 146.48 62.02 -42.77
C ASP A 290 147.82 61.24 -42.81
N LYS A 291 148.92 61.91 -42.46
CA LYS A 291 150.26 61.30 -42.30
C LYS A 291 150.31 60.18 -41.24
N ILE A 292 149.34 60.11 -40.32
CA ILE A 292 149.28 59.11 -39.24
C ILE A 292 148.59 57.81 -39.70
N LEU A 293 147.76 57.86 -40.75
CA LEU A 293 146.82 56.80 -41.14
C LEU A 293 147.51 55.46 -41.49
N TYR A 294 148.77 55.50 -41.94
CA TYR A 294 149.63 54.33 -42.20
C TYR A 294 149.75 53.36 -40.99
N GLN A 295 149.63 53.86 -39.76
CA GLN A 295 149.75 53.03 -38.55
C GLN A 295 148.50 52.19 -38.25
N ALA A 296 147.33 52.51 -38.83
CA ALA A 296 146.08 51.81 -38.52
C ALA A 296 146.03 50.37 -39.05
N GLN A 297 146.76 50.08 -40.13
CA GLN A 297 146.60 48.86 -40.94
C GLN A 297 147.10 47.58 -40.24
N GLN A 298 147.88 47.70 -39.16
CA GLN A 298 148.40 46.57 -38.39
C GLN A 298 147.33 45.90 -37.49
N SER A 299 146.24 46.62 -37.17
CA SER A 299 145.21 46.13 -36.23
C SER A 299 144.32 45.04 -36.83
N MET A 300 144.10 45.07 -38.16
CA MET A 300 143.05 44.30 -38.84
C MET A 300 143.23 42.78 -38.79
N ASN A 301 144.45 42.29 -38.55
CA ASN A 301 144.77 40.86 -38.55
C ASN A 301 144.30 40.12 -37.28
N LYS A 302 143.87 40.80 -36.21
CA LYS A 302 143.48 40.16 -34.94
C LYS A 302 142.02 39.67 -34.93
N GLU A 303 141.11 40.39 -35.57
CA GLU A 303 139.68 40.02 -35.64
C GLU A 303 139.43 38.66 -36.31
N GLN A 304 140.31 38.25 -37.22
CA GLN A 304 140.08 37.12 -38.12
C GLN A 304 140.21 35.74 -37.46
N GLU A 305 140.78 35.67 -36.25
CA GLU A 305 140.83 34.43 -35.44
C GLU A 305 139.55 34.23 -34.61
N SER A 306 138.95 35.31 -34.10
CA SER A 306 137.72 35.30 -33.28
C SER A 306 136.54 34.63 -34.01
N ILE A 307 136.40 34.89 -35.31
CA ILE A 307 135.28 34.42 -36.13
C ILE A 307 135.21 32.88 -36.20
N LYS A 308 136.36 32.18 -36.14
CA LYS A 308 136.43 30.72 -36.25
C LYS A 308 135.95 29.97 -35.01
N LEU A 309 136.01 30.60 -33.83
CA LEU A 309 135.56 30.00 -32.56
C LEU A 309 134.03 30.00 -32.45
N ASN A 310 133.38 31.06 -32.90
CA ASN A 310 131.93 31.24 -32.75
C ASN A 310 131.10 30.26 -33.61
N THR A 311 131.58 29.87 -34.80
CA THR A 311 130.87 28.93 -35.69
C THR A 311 130.68 27.55 -35.08
N MET A 312 131.67 27.04 -34.33
CA MET A 312 131.59 25.71 -33.69
C MET A 312 130.56 25.64 -32.56
N SER A 313 130.35 26.75 -31.84
CA SER A 313 129.35 26.84 -30.75
C SER A 313 127.92 26.71 -31.29
N ILE A 314 127.63 27.36 -32.42
CA ILE A 314 126.31 27.41 -33.06
C ILE A 314 125.82 26.01 -33.49
N GLU A 315 126.71 25.13 -33.95
CA GLU A 315 126.34 23.76 -34.35
C GLU A 315 126.03 22.83 -33.17
N SER A 316 126.57 23.10 -31.99
CA SER A 316 126.21 22.37 -30.77
C SER A 316 124.77 22.68 -30.36
N ILE A 317 124.41 23.97 -30.32
CA ILE A 317 123.09 24.45 -29.88
C ILE A 317 121.97 23.91 -30.78
N LYS A 318 122.18 23.86 -32.10
CA LYS A 318 121.22 23.28 -33.06
C LYS A 318 120.90 21.80 -32.76
N LYS A 319 121.85 21.01 -32.26
CA LYS A 319 121.66 19.60 -31.88
C LYS A 319 120.89 19.42 -30.56
N GLN A 320 120.88 20.42 -29.67
CA GLN A 320 120.01 20.39 -28.49
C GLN A 320 118.58 20.80 -28.83
N ILE A 321 118.38 21.87 -29.60
CA ILE A 321 117.04 22.34 -30.04
C ILE A 321 116.25 21.20 -30.71
N THR A 322 116.91 20.40 -31.55
CA THR A 322 116.31 19.26 -32.27
C THR A 322 116.03 18.02 -31.41
N LYS A 323 116.43 18.01 -30.13
CA LYS A 323 115.93 17.07 -29.11
C LYS A 323 114.71 17.64 -28.40
N GLU A 324 114.77 18.91 -27.99
CA GLU A 324 113.67 19.57 -27.29
C GLU A 324 112.39 19.59 -28.13
N THR A 325 112.47 19.86 -29.44
CA THR A 325 111.29 19.79 -30.33
C THR A 325 110.65 18.40 -30.34
N LYS A 326 111.46 17.32 -30.35
CA LYS A 326 110.99 15.93 -30.32
C LYS A 326 110.47 15.48 -28.95
N GLN A 327 110.81 16.19 -27.87
CA GLN A 327 110.14 16.04 -26.58
C GLN A 327 108.83 16.83 -26.55
N ASN A 328 108.80 18.04 -27.11
CA ASN A 328 107.60 18.86 -27.23
C ASN A 328 106.50 18.18 -28.08
N GLU A 329 106.86 17.58 -29.22
CA GLU A 329 105.93 16.78 -30.04
C GLU A 329 105.30 15.60 -29.28
N LYS A 330 106.07 14.96 -28.39
CA LYS A 330 105.57 13.87 -27.52
C LYS A 330 104.68 14.39 -26.39
N LEU A 331 105.00 15.55 -25.82
CA LEU A 331 104.17 16.19 -24.80
C LEU A 331 102.86 16.72 -25.38
N GLU A 332 102.88 17.33 -26.57
CA GLU A 332 101.68 17.87 -27.22
C GLU A 332 100.75 16.75 -27.72
N SER A 333 101.30 15.63 -28.22
CA SER A 333 100.49 14.44 -28.54
C SER A 333 99.92 13.73 -27.30
N PHE A 334 100.66 13.70 -26.18
CA PHE A 334 100.14 13.23 -24.89
C PHE A 334 99.04 14.14 -24.33
N LYS A 335 99.23 15.47 -24.41
CA LYS A 335 98.24 16.50 -24.05
C LYS A 335 96.98 16.41 -24.91
N SER A 336 97.09 16.16 -26.21
CA SER A 336 95.96 15.91 -27.11
C SER A 336 95.17 14.64 -26.71
N ARG A 337 95.87 13.57 -26.29
CA ARG A 337 95.24 12.37 -25.72
C ARG A 337 94.53 12.67 -24.39
N LEU A 338 95.17 13.39 -23.46
CA LEU A 338 94.54 13.80 -22.20
C LEU A 338 93.33 14.72 -22.42
N LEU A 339 93.35 15.61 -23.43
CA LEU A 339 92.21 16.46 -23.77
C LEU A 339 91.03 15.65 -24.35
N THR A 340 91.31 14.62 -25.16
CA THR A 340 90.27 13.73 -25.69
C THR A 340 89.72 12.76 -24.63
N GLU A 341 90.57 12.27 -23.71
CA GLU A 341 90.14 11.50 -22.53
C GLU A 341 89.31 12.38 -21.57
N CYS A 342 89.74 13.60 -21.26
CA CYS A 342 88.97 14.56 -20.47
C CYS A 342 87.64 14.93 -21.14
N GLY A 343 87.62 15.06 -22.48
CA GLY A 343 86.40 15.26 -23.26
C GLY A 343 85.45 14.05 -23.25
N ASN A 344 85.99 12.83 -23.19
CA ASN A 344 85.20 11.61 -23.00
C ASN A 344 84.62 11.54 -21.58
N ILE A 345 85.43 11.80 -20.55
CA ILE A 345 85.00 11.83 -19.15
C ILE A 345 83.94 12.90 -18.93
N LYS A 346 84.12 14.13 -19.46
CA LYS A 346 83.07 15.18 -19.40
C LYS A 346 81.76 14.72 -20.06
N ARG A 347 81.82 14.09 -21.23
CA ARG A 347 80.61 13.56 -21.90
C ARG A 347 79.95 12.44 -21.09
N GLU A 348 80.71 11.60 -20.39
CA GLU A 348 80.13 10.58 -19.53
C GLU A 348 79.53 11.19 -18.25
N CYS A 349 80.23 12.12 -17.58
CA CYS A 349 79.67 12.89 -16.46
C CYS A 349 78.38 13.64 -16.86
N GLN A 350 78.30 14.15 -18.09
CA GLN A 350 77.07 14.76 -18.62
C GLN A 350 75.93 13.74 -18.65
N LYS A 351 76.11 12.58 -19.30
CA LYS A 351 75.10 11.51 -19.32
C LYS A 351 74.69 11.05 -17.92
N GLN A 352 75.65 10.88 -17.01
CA GLN A 352 75.35 10.46 -15.63
C GLN A 352 74.57 11.56 -14.89
N SER A 353 74.82 12.84 -15.16
CA SER A 353 74.01 13.95 -14.68
C SER A 353 72.60 13.95 -15.30
N ASP A 354 72.45 13.66 -16.58
CA ASP A 354 71.16 13.58 -17.27
C ASP A 354 70.33 12.38 -16.76
N ILE A 355 70.98 11.25 -16.50
CA ILE A 355 70.39 10.07 -15.85
C ILE A 355 69.97 10.39 -14.41
N LEU A 356 70.83 11.08 -13.63
CA LEU A 356 70.49 11.53 -12.27
C LEU A 356 69.30 12.50 -12.27
N LEU A 357 69.23 13.45 -13.21
CA LEU A 357 68.07 14.34 -13.36
C LEU A 357 66.80 13.57 -13.76
N GLY A 358 66.91 12.56 -14.63
CA GLY A 358 65.79 11.68 -14.99
C GLY A 358 65.34 10.76 -13.85
N LEU A 359 66.24 10.39 -12.94
CA LEU A 359 65.91 9.66 -11.70
C LEU A 359 65.36 10.58 -10.61
N GLN A 360 65.88 11.80 -10.50
CA GLN A 360 65.38 12.86 -9.61
C GLN A 360 63.92 13.19 -9.95
N ALA A 361 63.60 13.44 -11.22
CA ALA A 361 62.23 13.71 -11.67
C ALA A 361 61.27 12.55 -11.33
N LYS A 362 61.68 11.30 -11.53
CA LYS A 362 60.89 10.12 -11.13
C LYS A 362 60.75 9.99 -9.61
N LEU A 363 61.77 10.37 -8.85
CA LEU A 363 61.73 10.40 -7.39
C LEU A 363 60.80 11.50 -6.87
N ASP A 364 60.69 12.63 -7.57
CA ASP A 364 59.77 13.72 -7.26
C ASP A 364 58.31 13.39 -7.71
N GLU A 365 58.12 12.55 -8.73
CA GLU A 365 56.82 12.00 -9.15
C GLU A 365 56.27 10.93 -8.19
N LEU A 366 57.14 10.13 -7.54
CA LEU A 366 56.71 9.04 -6.65
C LEU A 366 55.84 9.51 -5.46
N PRO A 367 56.14 10.63 -4.75
CA PRO A 367 55.26 11.21 -3.74
C PRO A 367 53.88 11.62 -4.26
N LEU A 368 53.77 12.03 -5.53
CA LEU A 368 52.47 12.37 -6.14
C LEU A 368 51.65 11.11 -6.43
N TRP A 369 52.28 10.07 -6.97
CA TRP A 369 51.65 8.75 -7.14
C TRP A 369 51.25 8.11 -5.82
N LEU A 370 52.10 8.20 -4.80
CA LEU A 370 51.83 7.66 -3.47
C LEU A 370 50.67 8.41 -2.80
N LYS A 371 50.66 9.75 -2.87
CA LYS A 371 49.56 10.58 -2.36
C LYS A 371 48.24 10.41 -3.16
N GLN A 372 48.30 9.97 -4.41
CA GLN A 372 47.12 9.58 -5.18
C GLN A 372 46.62 8.20 -4.70
N ASN A 373 47.48 7.18 -4.66
CA ASN A 373 47.14 5.86 -4.12
C ASN A 373 46.61 5.92 -2.68
N GLU A 374 47.15 6.79 -1.82
CA GLU A 374 46.64 7.02 -0.46
C GLU A 374 45.21 7.57 -0.46
N LYS A 375 44.89 8.53 -1.34
CA LYS A 375 43.52 9.03 -1.50
C LYS A 375 42.60 7.91 -1.98
N ASP A 376 42.97 7.26 -3.08
CA ASP A 376 42.18 6.20 -3.72
C ASP A 376 41.93 5.04 -2.72
N LEU A 377 42.91 4.72 -1.87
CA LEU A 377 42.78 3.80 -0.75
C LEU A 377 41.86 4.31 0.36
N THR A 378 41.91 5.60 0.74
CA THR A 378 40.94 6.16 1.71
C THR A 378 39.52 6.25 1.15
N GLU A 379 39.35 6.43 -0.15
CA GLU A 379 38.05 6.44 -0.82
C GLU A 379 37.49 5.02 -0.90
N ALA A 380 38.28 4.04 -1.37
CA ALA A 380 37.91 2.62 -1.35
C ALA A 380 37.60 2.09 0.07
N ASN A 381 38.33 2.53 1.11
CA ASN A 381 38.03 2.19 2.50
C ASN A 381 36.74 2.85 3.01
N ARG A 382 36.43 4.09 2.59
CA ARG A 382 35.14 4.74 2.90
C ARG A 382 33.98 4.03 2.22
N GLU A 383 34.11 3.71 0.93
CA GLU A 383 33.11 2.95 0.18
C GLU A 383 32.88 1.58 0.81
N GLY A 384 33.96 0.83 1.09
CA GLY A 384 33.90 -0.44 1.81
C GLY A 384 33.19 -0.35 3.16
N ALA A 385 33.49 0.68 3.97
CA ALA A 385 32.80 0.91 5.24
C ALA A 385 31.31 1.26 5.04
N THR A 386 30.95 2.07 4.04
CA THR A 386 29.53 2.35 3.74
C THR A 386 28.80 1.09 3.31
N LEU A 387 29.34 0.32 2.37
CA LEU A 387 28.78 -0.96 1.91
C LEU A 387 28.65 -1.96 3.06
N GLU A 388 29.60 -2.00 4.01
CA GLU A 388 29.48 -2.86 5.19
C GLU A 388 28.33 -2.39 6.11
N THR A 389 28.16 -1.09 6.33
CA THR A 389 27.01 -0.59 7.12
C THR A 389 25.67 -0.83 6.42
N GLU A 390 25.60 -0.75 5.10
CA GLU A 390 24.40 -1.10 4.33
C GLU A 390 24.13 -2.61 4.37
N LEU A 391 25.15 -3.45 4.24
CA LEU A 391 25.03 -4.90 4.31
C LEU A 391 24.57 -5.35 5.71
N ARG A 392 25.14 -4.79 6.79
CA ARG A 392 24.66 -5.00 8.18
C ARG A 392 23.21 -4.51 8.37
N ARG A 393 22.83 -3.38 7.77
CA ARG A 393 21.44 -2.86 7.78
C ARG A 393 20.47 -3.76 7.01
N MET A 394 20.92 -4.38 5.92
CA MET A 394 20.12 -5.32 5.12
C MET A 394 20.01 -6.69 5.80
N GLN A 395 21.05 -7.17 6.47
CA GLN A 395 21.00 -8.33 7.37
C GLN A 395 19.97 -8.11 8.48
N TRP A 396 20.06 -7.00 9.24
CA TRP A 396 19.09 -6.69 10.30
C TRP A 396 17.63 -6.60 9.79
N LYS A 397 17.40 -6.04 8.59
CA LYS A 397 16.07 -6.07 7.95
C LYS A 397 15.63 -7.50 7.63
N SER A 398 16.52 -8.32 7.09
CA SER A 398 16.29 -9.73 6.78
C SER A 398 15.91 -10.51 8.04
N ASP A 399 16.67 -10.35 9.12
CA ASP A 399 16.43 -11.00 10.41
C ASP A 399 15.10 -10.56 11.03
N LYS A 400 14.75 -9.27 10.95
CA LYS A 400 13.44 -8.75 11.37
C LYS A 400 12.28 -9.32 10.53
N LEU A 401 12.49 -9.55 9.23
CA LEU A 401 11.52 -10.20 8.36
C LEU A 401 11.41 -11.71 8.65
N TYR A 402 12.51 -12.41 8.93
CA TYR A 402 12.49 -13.80 9.37
C TYR A 402 11.79 -13.96 10.73
N ALA A 403 12.08 -13.11 11.71
CA ALA A 403 11.40 -13.11 13.00
C ALA A 403 9.87 -12.92 12.84
N ARG A 404 9.45 -11.94 12.02
CA ARG A 404 8.01 -11.72 11.74
C ARG A 404 7.39 -12.87 10.93
N LYS A 405 8.14 -13.50 10.02
CA LYS A 405 7.73 -14.72 9.33
C LYS A 405 7.49 -15.86 10.33
N TYR A 406 8.41 -16.12 11.26
CA TYR A 406 8.25 -17.17 12.27
C TYR A 406 7.04 -16.91 13.19
N GLN A 407 6.81 -15.65 13.61
CA GLN A 407 5.60 -15.28 14.36
C GLN A 407 4.32 -15.58 13.59
N ILE A 408 4.29 -15.29 12.28
CA ILE A 408 3.13 -15.60 11.42
C ILE A 408 2.99 -17.11 11.22
N GLU A 409 4.07 -17.85 10.94
CA GLU A 409 4.06 -19.32 10.85
C GLU A 409 3.56 -19.96 12.15
N GLU A 410 3.95 -19.44 13.32
CA GLU A 410 3.48 -19.91 14.63
C GLU A 410 1.99 -19.57 14.86
N SER A 411 1.52 -18.37 14.47
CA SER A 411 0.09 -18.04 14.55
C SER A 411 -0.76 -18.88 13.59
N MET A 412 -0.25 -19.19 12.40
CA MET A 412 -0.93 -20.05 11.44
C MET A 412 -0.93 -21.50 11.92
N LEU A 413 0.13 -21.96 12.58
CA LEU A 413 0.18 -23.28 13.23
C LEU A 413 -0.79 -23.38 14.40
N LYS A 414 -0.97 -22.33 15.22
CA LYS A 414 -1.98 -22.29 16.30
C LYS A 414 -3.39 -22.29 15.71
N LEU A 415 -3.71 -21.37 14.80
CA LEU A 415 -5.02 -21.30 14.16
C LEU A 415 -5.38 -22.61 13.42
N ALA A 416 -4.38 -23.22 12.77
CA ALA A 416 -4.54 -24.56 12.18
C ALA A 416 -4.76 -25.61 13.26
N GLN A 417 -3.98 -25.62 14.36
CA GLN A 417 -4.13 -26.55 15.49
C GLN A 417 -5.53 -26.47 16.12
N ASP A 418 -6.11 -25.28 16.24
CA ASP A 418 -7.47 -25.07 16.73
C ASP A 418 -8.52 -25.63 15.74
N GLN A 419 -8.33 -25.40 14.45
CA GLN A 419 -9.14 -26.02 13.37
C GLN A 419 -8.87 -27.54 13.18
N LEU A 420 -7.78 -28.07 13.76
CA LEU A 420 -7.38 -29.48 13.71
C LEU A 420 -8.04 -30.32 14.81
N ILE A 421 -8.48 -29.68 15.90
CA ILE A 421 -9.17 -30.35 17.01
C ILE A 421 -10.57 -30.83 16.56
N THR A 422 -11.19 -30.18 15.59
CA THR A 422 -12.56 -30.45 15.12
C THR A 422 -12.69 -31.47 13.98
N ASP A 423 -11.63 -31.80 13.21
CA ASP A 423 -11.72 -32.74 12.07
C ASP A 423 -10.65 -33.84 12.09
N LYS A 424 -11.12 -35.10 11.96
CA LYS A 424 -10.32 -36.32 11.95
C LYS A 424 -9.42 -36.46 10.71
N ALA A 425 -9.81 -35.87 9.57
CA ALA A 425 -8.98 -35.89 8.36
C ALA A 425 -7.70 -35.05 8.51
N SER A 426 -7.73 -34.05 9.40
CA SER A 426 -6.60 -33.17 9.66
C SER A 426 -5.49 -33.84 10.47
N GLN A 427 -5.83 -34.76 11.39
CA GLN A 427 -4.86 -35.47 12.24
C GLN A 427 -3.84 -36.30 11.45
N TYR A 428 -4.25 -36.90 10.31
CA TYR A 428 -3.33 -37.60 9.40
C TYR A 428 -2.40 -36.63 8.66
N ARG A 429 -2.91 -35.46 8.26
CA ARG A 429 -2.08 -34.38 7.69
C ARG A 429 -1.09 -33.83 8.72
N LEU A 430 -1.46 -33.74 10.00
CA LEU A 430 -0.56 -33.36 11.08
C LEU A 430 0.60 -34.33 11.25
N LYS A 431 0.35 -35.65 11.12
CA LYS A 431 1.43 -36.65 11.14
C LYS A 431 2.42 -36.43 9.99
N LEU A 432 1.92 -36.30 8.76
CA LEU A 432 2.76 -36.01 7.59
C LEU A 432 3.50 -34.66 7.71
N LEU A 433 2.87 -33.65 8.32
CA LEU A 433 3.49 -32.34 8.57
C LEU A 433 4.62 -32.44 9.60
N ARG A 434 4.46 -33.24 10.67
CA ARG A 434 5.54 -33.52 11.64
C ARG A 434 6.70 -34.27 10.99
N GLU A 435 6.42 -35.31 10.20
CA GLU A 435 7.45 -36.06 9.46
C GLU A 435 8.21 -35.15 8.47
N ALA A 436 7.50 -34.24 7.80
CA ALA A 436 8.10 -33.18 6.97
C ALA A 436 8.91 -32.14 7.78
N GLN A 437 8.49 -31.80 8.99
CA GLN A 437 9.17 -30.83 9.86
C GLN A 437 10.41 -31.43 10.55
N GLU A 438 10.38 -32.71 10.92
CA GLU A 438 11.52 -33.46 11.46
C GLU A 438 12.58 -33.69 10.38
N THR A 439 12.17 -34.06 9.16
CA THR A 439 13.11 -34.14 8.03
C THR A 439 13.69 -32.78 7.65
N ARG A 440 12.90 -31.69 7.69
CA ARG A 440 13.41 -30.32 7.49
C ARG A 440 14.40 -29.90 8.58
N ARG A 441 14.12 -30.20 9.85
CA ARG A 441 15.08 -29.96 10.95
C ARG A 441 16.35 -30.80 10.79
N GLY A 442 16.22 -32.03 10.30
CA GLY A 442 17.37 -32.88 9.96
C GLY A 442 18.24 -32.27 8.85
N THR A 443 17.64 -31.72 7.79
CA THR A 443 18.42 -31.04 6.73
C THR A 443 18.98 -29.69 7.16
N GLU A 444 18.27 -28.91 7.98
CA GLU A 444 18.77 -27.68 8.62
C GLU A 444 19.99 -27.97 9.51
N LEU A 445 19.95 -29.03 10.33
CA LEU A 445 21.05 -29.42 11.22
C LEU A 445 22.25 -29.99 10.43
N ASN A 446 21.99 -30.82 9.42
CA ASN A 446 23.05 -31.29 8.50
C ASN A 446 23.71 -30.12 7.74
N LEU A 447 22.95 -29.11 7.34
CA LEU A 447 23.48 -27.91 6.68
C LEU A 447 24.35 -27.08 7.64
N ALA A 448 23.97 -26.96 8.91
CA ALA A 448 24.80 -26.32 9.93
C ALA A 448 26.12 -27.10 10.17
N VAL A 449 26.09 -28.44 10.16
CA VAL A 449 27.30 -29.28 10.24
C VAL A 449 28.21 -29.06 9.02
N VAL A 450 27.65 -29.02 7.81
CA VAL A 450 28.41 -28.74 6.58
C VAL A 450 28.98 -27.32 6.58
N GLN A 451 28.26 -26.33 7.12
CA GLN A 451 28.79 -24.97 7.30
C GLN A 451 29.92 -24.89 8.33
N SER A 452 29.87 -25.68 9.40
CA SER A 452 31.01 -25.83 10.34
C SER A 452 32.22 -26.44 9.65
N GLN A 453 32.03 -27.55 8.92
CA GLN A 453 33.10 -28.22 8.16
C GLN A 453 33.70 -27.31 7.08
N LEU A 454 32.88 -26.47 6.43
CA LEU A 454 33.36 -25.44 5.51
C LEU A 454 34.18 -24.36 6.23
N SER A 455 33.79 -23.96 7.44
CA SER A 455 34.55 -23.01 8.25
C SER A 455 35.89 -23.58 8.73
N ASP A 456 35.91 -24.85 9.15
CA ASP A 456 37.13 -25.56 9.55
C ASP A 456 38.10 -25.72 8.36
N THR A 457 37.59 -26.12 7.18
CA THR A 457 38.42 -26.25 5.98
C THR A 457 38.91 -24.90 5.44
N LEU A 458 38.13 -23.82 5.57
CA LEU A 458 38.59 -22.45 5.28
C LEU A 458 39.65 -21.97 6.27
N LEU A 459 39.52 -22.29 7.56
CA LEU A 459 40.54 -22.00 8.57
C LEU A 459 41.86 -22.72 8.25
N ASP A 460 41.78 -23.98 7.83
CA ASP A 460 42.96 -24.74 7.43
C ASP A 460 43.56 -24.26 6.09
N THR A 461 42.77 -23.84 5.09
CA THR A 461 43.36 -23.20 3.89
C THR A 461 44.06 -21.89 4.21
N GLU A 462 43.55 -21.06 5.12
CA GLU A 462 44.25 -19.85 5.59
C GLU A 462 45.50 -20.18 6.42
N ARG A 463 45.49 -21.24 7.24
CA ARG A 463 46.70 -21.76 7.91
C ARG A 463 47.75 -22.20 6.89
N TYR A 464 47.37 -22.97 5.87
CA TYR A 464 48.28 -23.39 4.80
C TYR A 464 48.77 -22.19 3.98
N ARG A 465 47.93 -21.19 3.69
CA ARG A 465 48.34 -19.93 3.04
C ARG A 465 49.37 -19.16 3.88
N GLY A 466 49.15 -19.07 5.19
CA GLY A 466 50.10 -18.47 6.14
C GLY A 466 51.43 -19.23 6.24
N ILE A 467 51.41 -20.57 6.13
CA ILE A 467 52.62 -21.40 6.04
C ILE A 467 53.34 -21.15 4.71
N LEU A 468 52.62 -21.12 3.57
CA LEU A 468 53.20 -20.87 2.26
C LEU A 468 53.84 -19.48 2.15
N VAL A 469 53.23 -18.43 2.72
CA VAL A 469 53.82 -17.08 2.76
C VAL A 469 55.13 -17.07 3.53
N LYS A 470 55.20 -17.75 4.69
CA LYS A 470 56.45 -17.90 5.46
C LYS A 470 57.50 -18.68 4.67
N LEU A 471 57.12 -19.81 4.08
CA LEU A 471 58.01 -20.64 3.28
C LEU A 471 58.58 -19.87 2.07
N HIS A 472 57.80 -18.96 1.49
CA HIS A 472 58.24 -18.10 0.39
C HIS A 472 59.21 -17.00 0.87
N GLN A 473 58.97 -16.39 2.04
CA GLN A 473 59.90 -15.46 2.68
C GLN A 473 61.22 -16.14 3.06
N ASP A 474 61.17 -17.35 3.65
CA ASP A 474 62.34 -18.17 3.94
C ASP A 474 63.10 -18.52 2.64
N HIS A 475 62.40 -18.78 1.55
CA HIS A 475 63.00 -19.09 0.25
C HIS A 475 63.66 -17.87 -0.40
N GLU A 476 63.03 -16.69 -0.39
CA GLU A 476 63.67 -15.44 -0.83
C GLU A 476 64.93 -15.13 0.01
N ASP A 477 64.87 -15.32 1.32
CA ASP A 477 66.00 -15.08 2.21
C ASP A 477 67.09 -16.14 2.08
N LEU A 478 66.78 -17.32 1.55
CA LEU A 478 67.77 -18.30 1.09
C LEU A 478 68.36 -17.91 -0.27
N GLU A 479 67.58 -17.37 -1.21
CA GLU A 479 68.11 -16.84 -2.49
C GLU A 479 69.02 -15.63 -2.27
N LYS A 480 68.65 -14.69 -1.40
CA LYS A 480 69.51 -13.55 -1.00
C LYS A 480 70.84 -14.06 -0.41
N LYS A 481 70.80 -15.08 0.45
CA LYS A 481 72.01 -15.72 1.00
C LYS A 481 72.82 -16.40 -0.11
N LEU A 482 72.20 -17.14 -1.02
CA LEU A 482 72.86 -17.78 -2.16
C LEU A 482 73.60 -16.73 -3.01
N GLN A 483 72.92 -15.65 -3.41
CA GLN A 483 73.52 -14.56 -4.18
C GLN A 483 74.70 -13.90 -3.45
N THR A 484 74.67 -13.76 -2.12
CA THR A 484 75.85 -13.28 -1.38
C THR A 484 76.99 -14.29 -1.33
N VAL A 485 76.70 -15.59 -1.31
CA VAL A 485 77.72 -16.65 -1.38
C VAL A 485 78.34 -16.72 -2.78
N ASP A 486 77.53 -16.66 -3.84
CA ASP A 486 78.00 -16.63 -5.23
C ASP A 486 78.88 -15.40 -5.49
N ARG A 487 78.44 -14.21 -5.06
CA ARG A 487 79.24 -12.97 -5.15
C ARG A 487 80.55 -13.04 -4.35
N ASN A 488 80.57 -13.74 -3.21
CA ASN A 488 81.80 -13.99 -2.46
C ASN A 488 82.71 -15.00 -3.18
N ALA A 489 82.14 -16.01 -3.86
CA ALA A 489 82.90 -16.95 -4.69
C ALA A 489 83.48 -16.26 -5.96
N GLU A 490 82.75 -15.34 -6.58
CA GLU A 490 83.27 -14.47 -7.65
C GLU A 490 84.46 -13.63 -7.17
N LEU A 491 84.37 -13.02 -5.99
CA LEU A 491 85.47 -12.25 -5.39
C LEU A 491 86.68 -13.13 -5.08
N ILE A 492 86.50 -14.30 -4.46
CA ILE A 492 87.58 -15.25 -4.17
C ILE A 492 88.21 -15.78 -5.48
N SER A 493 87.42 -16.00 -6.53
CA SER A 493 87.91 -16.36 -7.86
C SER A 493 88.75 -15.24 -8.48
N ALA A 494 88.28 -13.99 -8.41
CA ALA A 494 89.03 -12.83 -8.88
C ALA A 494 90.34 -12.61 -8.11
N GLU A 495 90.34 -12.79 -6.79
CA GLU A 495 91.56 -12.77 -5.96
C GLU A 495 92.52 -13.92 -6.31
N THR A 496 91.99 -15.13 -6.55
CA THR A 496 92.79 -16.30 -6.97
C THR A 496 93.48 -16.04 -8.31
N ASN A 497 92.74 -15.55 -9.31
CA ASN A 497 93.29 -15.15 -10.61
C ASN A 497 94.32 -13.99 -10.47
N GLY A 498 94.09 -13.07 -9.54
CA GLY A 498 95.01 -11.98 -9.19
C GLY A 498 96.29 -12.43 -8.47
N ILE A 499 96.24 -13.56 -7.76
CA ILE A 499 97.41 -14.22 -7.15
C ILE A 499 98.16 -15.04 -8.20
N GLU A 500 97.45 -15.78 -9.05
CA GLU A 500 98.05 -16.61 -10.11
C GLU A 500 98.83 -15.77 -11.12
N THR A 501 98.25 -14.65 -11.58
CA THR A 501 98.96 -13.67 -12.42
C THR A 501 100.15 -13.01 -11.72
N GLN A 502 100.11 -12.81 -10.39
CA GLN A 502 101.28 -12.34 -9.63
C GLN A 502 102.38 -13.40 -9.48
N ILE A 503 102.03 -14.68 -9.31
CA ILE A 503 102.98 -15.80 -9.30
C ILE A 503 103.70 -15.86 -10.65
N ASP A 504 102.95 -15.79 -11.74
CA ASP A 504 103.45 -15.82 -13.12
C ASP A 504 104.43 -14.65 -13.41
N ILE A 505 104.15 -13.44 -12.88
CA ILE A 505 105.08 -12.29 -12.92
C ILE A 505 106.33 -12.52 -12.04
N ARG A 506 106.19 -13.17 -10.88
CA ARG A 506 107.33 -13.45 -9.97
C ARG A 506 108.26 -14.53 -10.52
N LEU A 507 107.73 -15.61 -11.13
CA LEU A 507 108.53 -16.64 -11.81
C LEU A 507 109.39 -16.00 -12.90
N LYS A 508 108.78 -15.22 -13.79
CA LYS A 508 109.44 -14.42 -14.86
C LYS A 508 110.43 -13.36 -14.35
N LYS A 509 110.54 -13.14 -13.04
CA LYS A 509 111.52 -12.27 -12.36
C LYS A 509 112.62 -13.08 -11.65
N ILE A 510 112.31 -14.26 -11.12
CA ILE A 510 113.29 -15.19 -10.54
C ILE A 510 114.27 -15.64 -11.62
N ASP A 511 113.79 -16.04 -12.81
CA ASP A 511 114.65 -16.46 -13.94
C ASP A 511 115.75 -15.43 -14.25
N ARG A 512 115.39 -14.13 -14.25
CA ARG A 512 116.30 -13.02 -14.54
C ARG A 512 117.32 -12.74 -13.43
N LEU A 513 117.00 -13.13 -12.19
CA LEU A 513 117.90 -12.97 -11.04
C LEU A 513 118.84 -14.16 -10.90
N SER A 514 118.40 -15.37 -11.24
CA SER A 514 119.26 -16.56 -11.33
C SER A 514 120.42 -16.33 -12.29
N SER A 515 120.15 -15.85 -13.52
CA SER A 515 121.20 -15.51 -14.50
C SER A 515 122.13 -14.36 -14.06
N ARG A 516 121.77 -13.59 -13.02
CA ARG A 516 122.56 -12.47 -12.52
C ARG A 516 123.45 -12.83 -11.32
N LEU A 517 123.13 -13.93 -10.63
CA LEU A 517 123.92 -14.45 -9.51
C LEU A 517 125.15 -15.24 -9.97
N GLU A 518 125.08 -15.89 -11.14
CA GLU A 518 126.23 -16.61 -11.73
C GLU A 518 127.38 -15.65 -12.15
N GLU A 519 127.08 -14.41 -12.53
CA GLU A 519 128.08 -13.42 -12.95
C GLU A 519 128.93 -12.86 -11.78
N LEU A 520 128.37 -12.79 -10.57
CA LEU A 520 128.93 -11.98 -9.47
C LEU A 520 129.79 -12.78 -8.47
N ASN A 521 129.72 -14.10 -8.47
CA ASN A 521 130.32 -14.94 -7.42
C ASN A 521 131.82 -15.26 -7.65
N ARG A 522 132.63 -14.27 -8.08
CA ARG A 522 134.00 -14.52 -8.62
C ARG A 522 135.16 -13.70 -8.03
N LEU A 523 134.90 -12.64 -7.25
CA LEU A 523 135.91 -11.79 -6.57
C LEU A 523 135.25 -11.19 -5.31
N GLY A 524 135.89 -10.98 -4.15
CA GLY A 524 137.26 -11.25 -3.66
C GLY A 524 137.38 -10.73 -2.20
N GLU A 525 138.39 -11.15 -1.42
CA GLU A 525 138.38 -11.05 0.07
C GLU A 525 139.69 -10.48 0.69
N GLU A 526 139.67 -10.19 2.01
CA GLU A 526 140.82 -9.92 2.93
C GLU A 526 141.69 -8.63 2.76
N ALA A 527 142.55 -8.17 3.71
CA ALA A 527 142.54 -8.11 5.20
C ALA A 527 143.74 -7.27 5.78
N GLY A 528 143.67 -6.84 7.06
CA GLY A 528 144.83 -6.47 7.93
C GLY A 528 145.44 -5.03 7.82
N PHE A 529 146.38 -4.57 8.68
CA PHE A 529 146.83 -5.02 10.03
C PHE A 529 147.75 -3.96 10.74
N SER A 530 147.90 -4.04 12.08
CA SER A 530 149.15 -3.80 12.86
C SER A 530 149.58 -2.45 13.54
N VAL A 531 149.74 -2.55 14.88
CA VAL A 531 150.75 -2.01 15.82
C VAL A 531 151.12 -0.52 15.95
N GLN A 532 151.26 0.34 14.92
CA GLN A 532 151.44 1.80 15.22
C GLN A 532 150.23 2.34 16.00
N THR A 533 149.08 1.72 15.74
CA THR A 533 147.88 1.69 16.57
C THR A 533 148.08 1.41 18.06
N LYS A 534 149.25 1.14 18.68
CA LYS A 534 149.32 0.99 20.16
C LYS A 534 149.41 2.30 20.96
N LYS A 535 150.19 3.28 20.49
CA LYS A 535 150.25 4.62 21.11
C LYS A 535 149.14 5.53 20.56
N ILE A 536 148.84 5.32 19.28
CA ILE A 536 147.59 5.75 18.66
C ILE A 536 146.38 5.17 19.45
N LYS A 537 146.29 3.89 19.87
CA LYS A 537 145.25 3.34 20.80
C LYS A 537 145.15 3.97 22.19
N ILE A 538 145.91 5.00 22.53
CA ILE A 538 145.73 5.77 23.77
C ILE A 538 145.08 7.11 23.44
N LEU A 539 145.55 7.80 22.39
CA LEU A 539 144.88 8.99 21.86
C LEU A 539 143.55 8.63 21.19
N GLU A 540 143.49 7.57 20.39
CA GLU A 540 142.24 6.91 19.96
C GLU A 540 141.39 6.45 21.13
N ARG A 541 141.90 6.16 22.34
CA ARG A 541 141.01 5.83 23.48
C ARG A 541 140.41 7.08 24.11
N GLY A 542 141.16 8.18 24.14
CA GLY A 542 140.60 9.50 24.45
C GLY A 542 139.56 9.91 23.42
N ILE A 543 139.92 9.82 22.13
CA ILE A 543 139.04 10.11 20.99
C ILE A 543 137.83 9.17 20.98
N GLN A 544 137.98 7.85 21.10
CA GLN A 544 136.88 6.89 21.21
C GLN A 544 136.01 7.14 22.43
N SER A 545 136.58 7.58 23.56
CA SER A 545 135.79 7.98 24.74
C SER A 545 134.98 9.25 24.45
N THR A 546 135.56 10.27 23.80
CA THR A 546 134.81 11.46 23.38
C THR A 546 133.85 11.19 22.24
N GLU A 547 134.15 10.30 21.30
CA GLU A 547 133.26 9.82 20.24
C GLU A 547 132.16 8.92 20.81
N GLN A 548 132.41 8.22 21.92
CA GLN A 548 131.41 7.45 22.63
C GLN A 548 130.46 8.40 23.37
N GLN A 549 130.98 9.41 24.07
CA GLN A 549 130.18 10.50 24.63
C GLN A 549 129.40 11.26 23.55
N ILE A 550 130.00 11.52 22.38
CA ILE A 550 129.32 12.13 21.23
C ILE A 550 128.27 11.17 20.65
N ARG A 551 128.53 9.86 20.57
CA ARG A 551 127.52 8.86 20.14
C ARG A 551 126.39 8.71 21.15
N GLU A 552 126.66 8.76 22.44
CA GLU A 552 125.67 8.76 23.53
C GLU A 552 124.83 10.04 23.49
N LEU A 553 125.45 11.21 23.27
CA LEU A 553 124.75 12.48 23.06
C LEU A 553 123.98 12.52 21.73
N GLN A 554 124.47 11.89 20.66
CA GLN A 554 123.75 11.74 19.38
C GLN A 554 122.58 10.77 19.51
N GLN A 555 122.72 9.67 20.26
CA GLN A 555 121.62 8.76 20.57
C GLN A 555 120.58 9.42 21.46
N PHE A 556 121.00 10.22 22.46
CA PHE A 556 120.10 11.04 23.27
C PHE A 556 119.39 12.11 22.44
N TRP A 557 120.10 12.78 21.53
CA TRP A 557 119.52 13.76 20.60
C TRP A 557 118.53 13.09 19.62
N LEU A 558 118.87 11.93 19.06
CA LEU A 558 117.96 11.13 18.21
C LEU A 558 116.75 10.63 19.00
N MET A 559 116.92 10.22 20.26
CA MET A 559 115.82 9.84 21.14
C MET A 559 114.89 11.04 21.40
N MET A 560 115.44 12.21 21.71
CA MET A 560 114.69 13.45 21.90
C MET A 560 114.01 13.93 20.61
N GLN A 561 114.68 13.83 19.46
CA GLN A 561 114.11 14.14 18.15
C GLN A 561 112.96 13.19 17.80
N ASN A 562 113.15 11.88 17.99
CA ASN A 562 112.11 10.87 17.77
C ASN A 562 110.93 11.07 18.74
N HIS A 563 111.19 11.39 20.01
CA HIS A 563 110.15 11.77 20.97
C HIS A 563 109.37 13.02 20.52
N TYR A 564 110.06 14.04 20.00
CA TYR A 564 109.43 15.26 19.49
C TYR A 564 108.61 15.02 18.21
N VAL A 565 109.07 14.15 17.31
CA VAL A 565 108.30 13.68 16.14
C VAL A 565 107.06 12.91 16.61
N ASN A 566 107.20 11.95 17.53
CA ASN A 566 106.08 11.19 18.09
C ASN A 566 105.06 12.10 18.82
N LEU A 567 105.51 13.19 19.45
CA LEU A 567 104.63 14.22 20.03
C LEU A 567 103.94 15.05 18.94
N SER A 568 104.64 15.38 17.86
CA SER A 568 104.07 16.08 16.70
C SER A 568 103.01 15.23 16.00
N ASP A 569 103.25 13.94 15.80
CA ASP A 569 102.31 13.00 15.19
C ASP A 569 101.10 12.74 16.11
N LYS A 570 101.31 12.60 17.42
CA LYS A 570 100.22 12.57 18.41
C LYS A 570 99.37 13.85 18.36
N ARG A 571 100.00 15.03 18.29
CA ARG A 571 99.30 16.32 18.13
C ARG A 571 98.54 16.40 16.80
N SER A 572 99.09 15.85 15.73
CA SER A 572 98.44 15.77 14.42
C SER A 572 97.20 14.87 14.47
N ASN A 573 97.32 13.70 15.09
CA ASN A 573 96.20 12.76 15.28
C ASN A 573 95.12 13.33 16.20
N GLN A 574 95.50 14.02 17.29
CA GLN A 574 94.55 14.74 18.14
C GLN A 574 93.83 15.87 17.36
N LEU A 575 94.51 16.55 16.45
CA LEU A 575 93.89 17.55 15.56
C LEU A 575 92.91 16.93 14.57
N THR A 576 93.20 15.75 14.00
CA THR A 576 92.26 15.06 13.11
C THR A 576 91.07 14.46 13.88
N GLU A 577 91.29 13.92 15.08
CA GLU A 577 90.21 13.49 16.01
C GLU A 577 89.29 14.67 16.40
N ILE A 578 89.85 15.85 16.69
CA ILE A 578 89.07 17.07 16.94
C ILE A 578 88.26 17.47 15.69
N GLN A 579 88.82 17.40 14.49
CA GLN A 579 88.08 17.69 13.26
C GLN A 579 86.98 16.66 12.95
N VAL A 580 87.21 15.37 13.26
CA VAL A 580 86.20 14.31 13.09
C VAL A 580 85.07 14.48 14.10
N THR A 581 85.37 14.72 15.37
CA THR A 581 84.36 14.95 16.42
C THR A 581 83.57 16.25 16.19
N GLN A 582 84.20 17.32 15.67
CA GLN A 582 83.48 18.52 15.22
C GLN A 582 82.50 18.23 14.07
N LYS A 583 82.90 17.43 13.07
CA LYS A 583 82.00 17.00 11.97
C LYS A 583 80.86 16.13 12.48
N GLN A 584 81.13 15.18 13.39
CA GLN A 584 80.12 14.36 14.06
C GLN A 584 79.14 15.22 14.86
N LEU A 585 79.62 16.21 15.63
CA LEU A 585 78.77 17.14 16.37
C LEU A 585 77.90 17.98 15.44
N GLY A 586 78.41 18.41 14.28
CA GLY A 586 77.62 19.08 13.24
C GLY A 586 76.48 18.20 12.71
N ILE A 587 76.78 16.95 12.37
CA ILE A 587 75.79 15.96 11.93
C ILE A 587 74.76 15.67 13.03
N ILE A 588 75.18 15.55 14.29
CA ILE A 588 74.27 15.33 15.43
C ILE A 588 73.35 16.55 15.64
N LYS A 589 73.87 17.78 15.57
CA LYS A 589 73.04 19.00 15.64
C LYS A 589 72.03 19.09 14.50
N GLN A 590 72.43 18.75 13.27
CA GLN A 590 71.51 18.71 12.13
C GLN A 590 70.45 17.61 12.26
N LYS A 591 70.81 16.46 12.83
CA LYS A 591 69.85 15.39 13.16
C LYS A 591 68.89 15.79 14.28
N SER A 592 69.37 16.47 15.33
CA SER A 592 68.51 17.06 16.37
C SER A 592 67.51 17.99 15.72
N LEU A 593 67.96 19.03 15.01
CA LEU A 593 67.07 20.02 14.39
C LEU A 593 66.04 19.39 13.43
N LYS A 594 66.41 18.32 12.72
CA LYS A 594 65.44 17.55 11.93
C LYS A 594 64.41 16.83 12.81
N ILE A 595 64.85 16.14 13.86
CA ILE A 595 63.95 15.48 14.83
C ILE A 595 63.04 16.52 15.47
N ASP A 596 63.57 17.65 15.92
CA ASP A 596 62.82 18.74 16.57
C ASP A 596 61.70 19.27 15.63
N VAL A 597 62.04 19.53 14.35
CA VAL A 597 61.07 19.96 13.31
C VAL A 597 60.09 18.85 12.89
N ASP A 598 60.50 17.59 12.92
CA ASP A 598 59.58 16.47 12.65
C ASP A 598 58.66 16.18 13.85
N LEU A 599 59.10 16.49 15.08
CA LEU A 599 58.32 16.39 16.33
C LEU A 599 57.29 17.52 16.42
N GLU A 600 57.65 18.76 16.09
CA GLU A 600 56.72 19.90 16.00
C GLU A 600 55.55 19.63 15.03
N LYS A 601 55.81 18.96 13.90
CA LYS A 601 54.76 18.49 12.96
C LYS A 601 53.87 17.39 13.55
N GLN A 602 54.42 16.48 14.36
CA GLN A 602 53.61 15.45 15.03
C GLN A 602 52.75 16.07 16.15
N GLU A 603 53.25 17.07 16.87
CA GLU A 603 52.46 17.86 17.82
C GLU A 603 51.35 18.65 17.12
N GLU A 604 51.61 19.22 15.94
CA GLU A 604 50.59 19.88 15.12
C GLU A 604 49.51 18.89 14.65
N ALA A 605 49.90 17.75 14.08
CA ALA A 605 48.96 16.70 13.69
C ALA A 605 48.20 16.10 14.88
N THR A 606 48.81 16.06 16.08
CA THR A 606 48.13 15.62 17.31
C THR A 606 47.10 16.65 17.74
N ARG A 607 47.40 17.96 17.69
CA ARG A 607 46.43 19.05 17.95
C ARG A 607 45.27 19.04 16.95
N GLU A 608 45.53 18.76 15.67
CA GLU A 608 44.48 18.58 14.66
C GLU A 608 43.59 17.36 14.98
N LEU A 609 44.18 16.22 15.35
CA LEU A 609 43.44 15.02 15.76
C LEU A 609 42.63 15.22 17.05
N GLU A 610 43.16 15.95 18.05
CA GLU A 610 42.42 16.30 19.26
C GLU A 610 41.22 17.21 18.95
N HIS A 611 41.37 18.15 18.02
CA HIS A 611 40.28 19.01 17.56
C HIS A 611 39.20 18.23 16.81
N ASP A 612 39.61 17.35 15.87
CA ASP A 612 38.70 16.44 15.18
C ASP A 612 37.96 15.52 16.17
N ILE A 613 38.65 14.97 17.17
CA ILE A 613 38.03 14.16 18.24
C ILE A 613 36.97 14.98 19.00
N GLN A 614 37.22 16.24 19.33
CA GLN A 614 36.20 17.11 19.95
C GLN A 614 35.01 17.40 19.03
N ILE A 615 35.23 17.56 17.72
CA ILE A 615 34.16 17.67 16.72
C ILE A 615 33.34 16.37 16.66
N TYR A 616 33.99 15.19 16.66
CA TYR A 616 33.29 13.91 16.65
C TYR A 616 32.55 13.63 17.96
N LEU A 617 33.10 14.00 19.12
CA LEU A 617 32.44 13.88 20.42
C LEU A 617 31.18 14.76 20.50
N THR A 618 31.28 16.04 20.17
CA THR A 618 30.11 16.95 20.16
C THR A 618 29.06 16.52 19.12
N LYS A 619 29.49 15.98 17.97
CA LYS A 619 28.59 15.37 16.97
C LYS A 619 27.93 14.09 17.49
N LEU A 620 28.62 13.25 18.26
CA LEU A 620 28.08 12.06 18.92
C LEU A 620 27.08 12.42 20.03
N GLU A 621 27.36 13.43 20.85
CA GLU A 621 26.41 13.95 21.85
C GLU A 621 25.12 14.46 21.18
N LEU A 622 25.25 15.22 20.09
CA LEU A 622 24.11 15.73 19.33
C LEU A 622 23.34 14.59 18.63
N LEU A 623 24.02 13.53 18.18
CA LEU A 623 23.39 12.32 17.64
C LEU A 623 22.65 11.54 18.74
N ASN A 624 23.28 11.32 19.90
CA ASN A 624 22.66 10.68 21.07
C ASN A 624 21.44 11.46 21.56
N LYS A 625 21.50 12.81 21.58
CA LYS A 625 20.35 13.65 21.91
C LYS A 625 19.22 13.50 20.90
N LYS A 626 19.52 13.41 19.60
CA LYS A 626 18.53 13.09 18.56
C LYS A 626 17.95 11.69 18.72
N MET A 627 18.75 10.68 19.03
CA MET A 627 18.27 9.31 19.28
C MET A 627 17.43 9.21 20.55
N CYS A 628 17.78 9.93 21.62
CA CYS A 628 17.01 10.00 22.86
C CYS A 628 15.64 10.67 22.61
N ASN A 629 15.62 11.79 21.89
CA ASN A 629 14.38 12.45 21.49
C ASN A 629 13.51 11.53 20.59
N ALA A 630 14.10 10.93 19.56
CA ALA A 630 13.38 10.03 18.64
C ALA A 630 12.85 8.78 19.36
N ARG A 631 13.58 8.26 20.35
CA ARG A 631 13.09 7.19 21.23
C ARG A 631 11.95 7.68 22.10
N SER A 632 12.05 8.85 22.74
CA SER A 632 10.95 9.41 23.52
C SER A 632 9.70 9.72 22.68
N GLN A 633 9.84 9.96 21.38
CA GLN A 633 8.72 10.08 20.44
C GLN A 633 8.14 8.70 20.10
N HIS A 634 8.97 7.71 19.75
CA HIS A 634 8.52 6.33 19.52
C HIS A 634 7.83 5.75 20.77
N ASP A 635 8.39 5.94 21.95
CA ASP A 635 7.82 5.48 23.22
C ASP A 635 6.47 6.18 23.49
N ALA A 636 6.26 7.42 23.02
CA ALA A 636 4.96 8.12 23.10
C ALA A 636 3.95 7.60 22.06
N GLU A 637 4.35 7.46 20.80
CA GLU A 637 3.55 6.90 19.70
C GLU A 637 3.13 5.44 19.98
N GLU A 638 4.00 4.64 20.62
CA GLU A 638 3.71 3.28 21.04
C GLU A 638 2.69 3.25 22.19
N ASN A 639 2.79 4.16 23.17
CA ASN A 639 1.77 4.31 24.21
C ASN A 639 0.42 4.78 23.64
N GLU A 640 0.41 5.72 22.70
CA GLU A 640 -0.81 6.20 22.03
C GLU A 640 -1.48 5.06 21.24
N CYS A 641 -0.71 4.31 20.46
CA CYS A 641 -1.17 3.11 19.75
C CYS A 641 -1.71 2.01 20.69
N GLN A 642 -1.10 1.82 21.87
CA GLN A 642 -1.63 0.91 22.90
C GLN A 642 -2.96 1.42 23.49
N MET A 643 -3.13 2.73 23.69
CA MET A 643 -4.39 3.31 24.15
C MET A 643 -5.49 3.20 23.09
N GLU A 644 -5.20 3.51 21.82
CA GLU A 644 -6.14 3.29 20.70
C GLU A 644 -6.53 1.81 20.59
N HIS A 645 -5.58 0.88 20.72
CA HIS A 645 -5.86 -0.55 20.70
C HIS A 645 -6.78 -0.97 21.86
N ASN A 646 -6.53 -0.48 23.07
CA ASN A 646 -7.38 -0.73 24.23
C ASN A 646 -8.79 -0.15 24.05
N GLU A 647 -8.92 1.06 23.49
CA GLU A 647 -10.24 1.62 23.13
C GLU A 647 -10.97 0.78 22.09
N LEU A 648 -10.28 0.31 21.05
CA LEU A 648 -10.87 -0.55 20.02
C LEU A 648 -11.29 -1.92 20.58
N VAL A 649 -10.54 -2.47 21.54
CA VAL A 649 -10.90 -3.71 22.26
C VAL A 649 -12.10 -3.49 23.20
N LEU A 650 -12.23 -2.31 23.83
CA LEU A 650 -13.42 -1.97 24.61
C LEU A 650 -14.65 -1.80 23.71
N LYS A 651 -14.54 -1.02 22.63
CA LYS A 651 -15.60 -0.85 21.63
C LYS A 651 -16.02 -2.18 20.99
N LEU A 652 -15.08 -3.10 20.75
CA LEU A 652 -15.37 -4.45 20.29
C LEU A 652 -16.21 -5.22 21.33
N LYS A 653 -15.83 -5.20 22.61
CA LYS A 653 -16.59 -5.86 23.69
C LYS A 653 -17.98 -5.27 23.89
N ASP A 654 -18.13 -3.95 23.74
CA ASP A 654 -19.43 -3.30 23.77
C ASP A 654 -20.29 -3.79 22.59
N HIS A 655 -19.72 -3.94 21.39
CA HIS A 655 -20.41 -4.54 20.24
C HIS A 655 -20.73 -6.03 20.42
N GLU A 656 -19.81 -6.82 20.99
CA GLU A 656 -20.03 -8.24 21.34
C GLU A 656 -21.19 -8.39 22.35
N MET A 657 -21.23 -7.55 23.39
CA MET A 657 -22.35 -7.51 24.34
C MET A 657 -23.67 -7.10 23.67
N ASN A 658 -23.66 -6.12 22.77
CA ASN A 658 -24.87 -5.75 22.02
C ASN A 658 -25.36 -6.87 21.09
N VAL A 659 -24.46 -7.68 20.52
CA VAL A 659 -24.84 -8.89 19.76
C VAL A 659 -25.46 -9.94 20.69
N LEU A 660 -24.85 -10.23 21.83
CA LEU A 660 -25.41 -11.17 22.83
C LEU A 660 -26.80 -10.74 23.33
N ASN A 661 -27.03 -9.44 23.50
CA ASN A 661 -28.35 -8.91 23.85
C ASN A 661 -29.37 -9.13 22.72
N MET A 662 -29.00 -8.89 21.45
CA MET A 662 -29.89 -9.18 20.30
C MET A 662 -30.13 -10.68 20.11
N GLU A 663 -29.14 -11.53 20.39
CA GLU A 663 -29.31 -13.00 20.40
C GLU A 663 -30.30 -13.43 21.49
N ALA A 664 -30.23 -12.84 22.70
CA ALA A 664 -31.22 -13.06 23.75
C ALA A 664 -32.63 -12.55 23.38
N GLU A 665 -32.77 -11.35 22.78
CA GLU A 665 -34.05 -10.85 22.25
C GLU A 665 -34.62 -11.79 21.16
N ILE A 666 -33.76 -12.38 20.33
CA ILE A 666 -34.14 -13.35 19.29
C ILE A 666 -34.58 -14.69 19.90
N ASP A 667 -33.97 -15.14 20.99
CA ASP A 667 -34.38 -16.35 21.72
C ASP A 667 -35.68 -16.13 22.49
N GLU A 668 -35.87 -14.97 23.15
CA GLU A 668 -37.15 -14.59 23.77
C GLU A 668 -38.30 -14.55 22.74
N LEU A 669 -38.06 -13.99 21.55
CA LEU A 669 -39.03 -13.99 20.45
C LEU A 669 -39.29 -15.39 19.87
N GLN A 670 -38.32 -16.31 19.91
CA GLN A 670 -38.54 -17.71 19.53
C GLN A 670 -39.41 -18.44 20.56
N ASP A 671 -39.16 -18.24 21.85
CA ASP A 671 -40.00 -18.77 22.92
C ASP A 671 -41.43 -18.21 22.84
N GLU A 672 -41.63 -16.91 22.58
CA GLU A 672 -42.96 -16.35 22.32
C GLU A 672 -43.64 -17.03 21.12
N ILE A 673 -42.93 -17.20 20.01
CA ILE A 673 -43.44 -17.85 18.80
C ILE A 673 -43.85 -19.31 19.07
N ASP A 674 -43.09 -20.07 19.88
CA ASP A 674 -43.43 -21.44 20.24
C ASP A 674 -44.62 -21.51 21.22
N ASN A 675 -44.70 -20.59 22.18
CA ASN A 675 -45.90 -20.42 23.02
C ASN A 675 -47.16 -20.11 22.19
N TYR A 676 -47.04 -19.26 21.15
CA TYR A 676 -48.15 -18.99 20.22
C TYR A 676 -48.50 -20.19 19.34
N LYS A 677 -47.53 -21.01 18.92
CA LYS A 677 -47.80 -22.28 18.20
C LYS A 677 -48.61 -23.25 19.06
N ASP A 678 -48.22 -23.44 20.32
CA ASP A 678 -48.95 -24.33 21.24
C ASP A 678 -50.36 -23.82 21.55
N LEU A 679 -50.53 -22.50 21.73
CA LEU A 679 -51.85 -21.88 21.88
C LEU A 679 -52.74 -22.12 20.64
N VAL A 680 -52.18 -22.01 19.43
CA VAL A 680 -52.90 -22.31 18.17
C VAL A 680 -53.24 -23.80 18.06
N LEU A 681 -52.33 -24.70 18.45
CA LEU A 681 -52.59 -26.14 18.49
C LEU A 681 -53.72 -26.50 19.46
N ASP A 682 -53.76 -25.89 20.65
CA ASP A 682 -54.84 -26.07 21.61
C ASP A 682 -56.17 -25.47 21.12
N LYS A 683 -56.15 -24.33 20.42
CA LYS A 683 -57.38 -23.80 19.77
C LYS A 683 -57.86 -24.68 18.62
N HIS A 684 -56.96 -25.32 17.88
CA HIS A 684 -57.33 -26.35 16.90
C HIS A 684 -57.89 -27.63 17.55
N ARG A 685 -57.30 -28.10 18.65
CA ARG A 685 -57.85 -29.22 19.46
C ARG A 685 -59.24 -28.89 19.99
N GLU A 686 -59.44 -27.68 20.51
CA GLU A 686 -60.74 -27.20 20.99
C GLU A 686 -61.77 -27.18 19.85
N SER A 687 -61.42 -26.60 18.70
CA SER A 687 -62.27 -26.56 17.49
C SER A 687 -62.68 -27.96 17.03
N LEU A 688 -61.74 -28.91 16.97
CA LEU A 688 -62.03 -30.30 16.61
C LEU A 688 -62.96 -30.99 17.64
N SER A 689 -62.85 -30.63 18.93
CA SER A 689 -63.78 -31.08 19.97
C SER A 689 -65.20 -30.54 19.74
N TRP A 690 -65.34 -29.31 19.21
CA TRP A 690 -66.65 -28.73 18.89
C TRP A 690 -67.22 -29.31 17.59
N GLU A 691 -66.40 -29.56 16.58
CA GLU A 691 -66.83 -30.22 15.34
C GLU A 691 -67.33 -31.66 15.59
N THR A 692 -66.65 -32.42 16.45
CA THR A 692 -67.08 -33.77 16.84
C THR A 692 -68.36 -33.77 17.68
N LYS A 693 -68.52 -32.84 18.64
CA LYS A 693 -69.80 -32.62 19.34
C LYS A 693 -70.93 -32.27 18.37
N TYR A 694 -70.68 -31.39 17.39
CA TYR A 694 -71.66 -31.02 16.36
C TYR A 694 -72.09 -32.24 15.52
N LYS A 695 -71.13 -33.05 15.04
CA LYS A 695 -71.43 -34.26 14.26
C LYS A 695 -72.31 -35.24 15.03
N LEU A 696 -72.04 -35.46 16.33
CA LEU A 696 -72.87 -36.31 17.20
C LEU A 696 -74.30 -35.76 17.39
N ILE A 697 -74.45 -34.43 17.45
CA ILE A 697 -75.77 -33.78 17.49
C ILE A 697 -76.51 -33.95 16.15
N GLU A 698 -75.84 -33.85 15.01
CA GLU A 698 -76.45 -34.18 13.71
C GLU A 698 -76.82 -35.68 13.61
N GLU A 699 -75.94 -36.55 14.12
CA GLU A 699 -76.09 -37.98 14.42
C GLU A 699 -77.48 -38.30 15.01
N THR A 700 -77.69 -37.76 16.21
CA THR A 700 -78.90 -37.96 17.02
C THR A 700 -80.13 -37.27 16.44
N LEU A 701 -79.97 -36.13 15.75
CA LEU A 701 -81.08 -35.47 15.03
C LEU A 701 -81.52 -36.25 13.79
N ARG A 702 -80.63 -37.00 13.12
CA ARG A 702 -80.99 -37.93 12.04
C ARG A 702 -81.74 -39.14 12.63
N TRP A 703 -81.20 -39.78 13.66
CA TRP A 703 -81.83 -40.92 14.33
C TRP A 703 -83.27 -40.63 14.79
N ARG A 704 -83.51 -39.47 15.43
CA ARG A 704 -84.86 -39.01 15.80
C ARG A 704 -85.80 -38.85 14.59
N LYS A 705 -85.30 -38.32 13.46
CA LYS A 705 -86.12 -38.15 12.24
C LYS A 705 -86.52 -39.49 11.63
N ASP A 706 -85.64 -40.48 11.67
CA ASP A 706 -85.90 -41.82 11.16
C ASP A 706 -86.91 -42.58 12.05
N GLU A 707 -86.81 -42.45 13.38
CA GLU A 707 -87.80 -42.98 14.33
C GLU A 707 -89.20 -42.34 14.15
N MET A 708 -89.24 -41.03 13.86
CA MET A 708 -90.48 -40.29 13.55
C MET A 708 -91.03 -40.53 12.14
N SER A 709 -90.32 -41.27 11.28
CA SER A 709 -90.72 -41.51 9.88
C SER A 709 -92.00 -42.34 9.76
N LEU A 710 -92.74 -42.16 8.65
CA LEU A 710 -93.99 -42.88 8.40
C LEU A 710 -93.79 -44.40 8.22
N THR A 711 -92.55 -44.85 8.01
CA THR A 711 -92.15 -46.26 7.89
C THR A 711 -91.77 -46.92 9.21
N SER A 712 -91.68 -46.17 10.32
CA SER A 712 -91.39 -46.74 11.64
C SER A 712 -92.62 -47.47 12.22
N GLU A 713 -92.41 -48.23 13.30
CA GLU A 713 -93.47 -48.97 13.99
C GLU A 713 -94.60 -48.04 14.47
N ILE A 714 -94.24 -46.84 14.94
CA ILE A 714 -95.17 -45.77 15.34
C ILE A 714 -96.00 -45.27 14.15
N GLY A 715 -95.40 -45.19 12.96
CA GLY A 715 -96.10 -44.89 11.71
C GLY A 715 -97.15 -45.95 11.37
N ASN A 716 -96.75 -47.23 11.41
CA ASN A 716 -97.63 -48.37 11.14
C ASN A 716 -98.83 -48.41 12.09
N MET A 717 -98.62 -48.26 13.41
CA MET A 717 -99.70 -48.22 14.41
C MET A 717 -100.77 -47.15 14.12
N LYS A 718 -100.35 -45.95 13.67
CA LYS A 718 -101.29 -44.86 13.32
C LYS A 718 -102.18 -45.21 12.12
N THR A 719 -101.69 -46.01 11.17
CA THR A 719 -102.49 -46.41 9.99
C THR A 719 -103.58 -47.43 10.33
N GLU A 720 -103.36 -48.34 11.27
CA GLU A 720 -104.36 -49.36 11.65
C GLU A 720 -105.50 -48.74 12.48
N ILE A 721 -105.19 -47.77 13.35
CA ILE A 721 -106.20 -46.95 14.06
C ILE A 721 -107.13 -46.24 13.05
N HIS A 722 -106.60 -45.78 11.91
CA HIS A 722 -107.40 -45.18 10.85
C HIS A 722 -108.33 -46.18 10.15
N ARG A 723 -107.86 -47.42 9.90
CA ARG A 723 -108.68 -48.51 9.34
C ARG A 723 -109.86 -48.90 10.24
N MET A 724 -109.64 -48.98 11.55
CA MET A 724 -110.72 -49.25 12.51
C MET A 724 -111.80 -48.16 12.48
N LYS A 725 -111.43 -46.87 12.39
CA LYS A 725 -112.38 -45.76 12.26
C LYS A 725 -113.23 -45.83 10.98
N ILE A 726 -112.67 -46.33 9.86
CA ILE A 726 -113.41 -46.49 8.61
C ILE A 726 -114.49 -47.58 8.72
N ARG A 727 -114.21 -48.72 9.38
CA ARG A 727 -115.23 -49.77 9.63
C ARG A 727 -116.42 -49.24 10.43
N TYR A 728 -116.17 -48.44 11.46
CA TYR A 728 -117.23 -47.84 12.29
C TYR A 728 -118.18 -46.95 11.47
N GLN A 729 -117.64 -46.11 10.57
CA GLN A 729 -118.43 -45.25 9.69
C GLN A 729 -119.30 -46.02 8.68
N GLN A 730 -118.92 -47.25 8.30
CA GLN A 730 -119.72 -48.07 7.38
C GLN A 730 -120.95 -48.66 8.06
N LEU A 731 -120.86 -49.01 9.36
CA LEU A 731 -121.99 -49.54 10.13
C LEU A 731 -123.06 -48.47 10.36
N SER A 732 -122.65 -47.25 10.71
CA SER A 732 -123.53 -46.10 10.94
C SER A 732 -124.43 -45.78 9.74
N ARG A 733 -123.88 -45.81 8.52
CA ARG A 733 -124.62 -45.51 7.27
C ARG A 733 -125.70 -46.53 6.90
N ALA A 734 -125.65 -47.74 7.44
CA ALA A 734 -126.72 -48.73 7.27
C ALA A 734 -127.95 -48.39 8.12
N GLN A 735 -127.75 -47.75 9.27
CA GLN A 735 -128.79 -47.40 10.23
C GLN A 735 -129.54 -46.11 9.84
N GLU A 736 -128.84 -45.11 9.29
CA GLU A 736 -129.45 -43.86 8.81
C GLU A 736 -130.49 -44.09 7.70
N LYS A 737 -130.26 -45.08 6.84
CA LYS A 737 -131.08 -45.30 5.64
C LYS A 737 -132.52 -45.70 5.95
N LEU A 738 -132.76 -46.39 7.07
CA LEU A 738 -134.11 -46.78 7.52
C LEU A 738 -134.89 -45.60 8.15
N ALA A 739 -134.20 -44.54 8.57
CA ALA A 739 -134.83 -43.35 9.15
C ALA A 739 -135.33 -42.36 8.08
N GLN A 740 -134.68 -42.33 6.91
CA GLN A 740 -134.99 -41.38 5.82
C GLN A 740 -136.37 -41.62 5.19
N ASP A 741 -136.79 -42.87 5.02
CA ASP A 741 -138.10 -43.20 4.43
C ASP A 741 -139.29 -42.67 5.26
N LEU A 742 -139.13 -42.54 6.59
CA LEU A 742 -140.12 -41.91 7.48
C LEU A 742 -140.04 -40.37 7.49
N GLN A 743 -138.93 -39.76 7.04
CA GLN A 743 -138.77 -38.31 6.94
C GLN A 743 -139.39 -37.75 5.65
N HIS A 744 -139.39 -38.53 4.55
CA HIS A 744 -139.90 -38.09 3.25
C HIS A 744 -141.38 -37.64 3.25
N GLY A 745 -142.21 -38.17 4.15
CA GLY A 745 -143.60 -37.72 4.32
C GLY A 745 -143.75 -36.32 4.92
N VAL A 746 -142.76 -35.85 5.70
CA VAL A 746 -142.75 -34.49 6.29
C VAL A 746 -142.14 -33.49 5.30
N ALA A 747 -141.08 -33.90 4.60
CA ALA A 747 -140.38 -33.08 3.61
C ALA A 747 -141.32 -32.51 2.51
N HIS A 748 -142.40 -33.22 2.16
CA HIS A 748 -143.37 -32.73 1.17
C HIS A 748 -144.13 -31.45 1.63
N ARG A 749 -144.31 -31.26 2.94
CA ARG A 749 -144.95 -30.05 3.51
C ARG A 749 -143.95 -28.90 3.67
N GLU A 750 -142.70 -29.24 3.98
CA GLU A 750 -141.55 -28.31 4.00
C GLU A 750 -141.23 -27.76 2.60
N HIS A 751 -141.42 -28.58 1.57
CA HIS A 751 -141.26 -28.22 0.15
C HIS A 751 -142.16 -27.06 -0.30
N ILE A 752 -143.30 -26.85 0.36
CA ILE A 752 -144.26 -25.76 0.05
C ILE A 752 -143.74 -24.41 0.61
N TYR A 753 -143.08 -24.43 1.77
CA TYR A 753 -142.43 -23.24 2.33
C TYR A 753 -141.19 -22.85 1.50
N ILE A 754 -140.40 -23.84 1.07
CA ILE A 754 -139.23 -23.64 0.20
C ILE A 754 -139.65 -23.16 -1.21
N ALA A 755 -140.79 -23.61 -1.74
CA ALA A 755 -141.31 -23.14 -3.02
C ALA A 755 -141.66 -21.63 -3.04
N ALA A 756 -141.90 -21.01 -1.88
CA ALA A 756 -142.13 -19.57 -1.78
C ALA A 756 -140.83 -18.74 -1.79
N SER A 757 -139.72 -19.28 -1.30
CA SER A 757 -138.41 -18.60 -1.34
C SER A 757 -137.65 -18.84 -2.66
N ALA A 758 -137.90 -19.96 -3.34
CA ALA A 758 -137.23 -20.36 -4.59
C ALA A 758 -137.63 -19.56 -5.86
N LYS A 759 -138.20 -18.35 -5.74
CA LYS A 759 -138.78 -17.58 -6.86
C LYS A 759 -138.10 -16.24 -7.18
N LYS A 760 -136.80 -16.10 -6.88
CA LYS A 760 -136.05 -14.86 -7.21
C LYS A 760 -134.60 -14.99 -7.69
N LEU A 761 -134.02 -16.20 -7.80
CA LEU A 761 -132.68 -16.40 -8.36
C LEU A 761 -132.44 -17.86 -8.78
N ALA A 762 -132.94 -18.24 -9.96
CA ALA A 762 -132.78 -19.58 -10.51
C ALA A 762 -132.54 -19.54 -12.02
N GLU A 763 -131.28 -19.47 -12.46
CA GLU A 763 -130.94 -19.64 -13.87
C GLU A 763 -129.47 -20.07 -14.12
N VAL A 764 -129.29 -20.92 -15.14
CA VAL A 764 -128.02 -21.23 -15.87
C VAL A 764 -126.89 -22.06 -15.18
N LYS A 765 -126.89 -23.39 -15.48
CA LYS A 765 -125.74 -24.30 -15.78
C LYS A 765 -124.67 -24.60 -14.68
N ALA A 766 -124.05 -25.79 -14.61
CA ALA A 766 -124.30 -27.10 -15.24
C ALA A 766 -123.61 -28.24 -14.43
N GLN A 767 -123.97 -29.52 -14.71
CA GLN A 767 -123.50 -30.71 -13.98
C GLN A 767 -122.59 -31.64 -14.82
N ARG A 768 -121.71 -32.42 -14.14
CA ARG A 768 -121.20 -33.81 -14.39
C ARG A 768 -119.67 -33.88 -14.11
N MET A 769 -119.14 -34.75 -13.22
CA MET A 769 -119.06 -36.24 -13.20
C MET A 769 -118.04 -36.82 -14.23
N LYS A 770 -117.26 -37.90 -13.98
CA LYS A 770 -117.34 -38.98 -12.96
C LYS A 770 -115.96 -39.67 -12.70
N THR A 771 -115.93 -40.80 -11.99
CA THR A 771 -114.74 -41.35 -11.27
C THR A 771 -114.18 -42.70 -11.78
N GLY A 772 -112.85 -42.83 -11.81
CA GLY A 772 -112.10 -43.90 -11.09
C GLY A 772 -111.83 -45.30 -11.72
N ILE A 773 -110.61 -45.53 -12.23
CA ILE A 773 -109.92 -46.84 -12.29
C ILE A 773 -108.41 -46.62 -12.04
N SER A 774 -107.82 -47.05 -10.91
CA SER A 774 -106.35 -47.13 -10.74
C SER A 774 -105.91 -47.77 -9.39
N THR A 775 -105.60 -49.08 -9.38
CA THR A 775 -104.91 -49.77 -8.26
C THR A 775 -103.90 -50.81 -8.73
N GLN A 776 -104.26 -51.75 -9.63
CA GLN A 776 -103.28 -52.71 -10.17
C GLN A 776 -102.22 -52.02 -11.05
N GLN A 777 -102.59 -50.99 -11.80
CA GLN A 777 -101.63 -50.09 -12.44
C GLN A 777 -100.68 -49.44 -11.44
N LYS A 778 -101.09 -49.14 -10.19
CA LYS A 778 -100.22 -48.45 -9.22
C LYS A 778 -99.02 -49.29 -8.78
N VAL A 779 -99.09 -50.62 -8.81
CA VAL A 779 -97.94 -51.48 -8.40
C VAL A 779 -96.90 -51.58 -9.52
N THR A 780 -97.34 -51.71 -10.78
CA THR A 780 -96.44 -51.63 -11.94
C THR A 780 -95.93 -50.21 -12.15
N ASP A 781 -96.77 -49.19 -11.97
CA ASP A 781 -96.38 -47.79 -11.92
C ASP A 781 -95.42 -47.48 -10.78
N LEU A 782 -95.48 -48.15 -9.61
CA LEU A 782 -94.55 -47.89 -8.52
C LEU A 782 -93.20 -48.59 -8.75
N ARG A 783 -93.16 -49.75 -9.40
CA ARG A 783 -91.88 -50.34 -9.86
C ARG A 783 -91.29 -49.58 -11.05
N ASN A 784 -92.13 -49.10 -11.96
CA ASN A 784 -91.73 -48.25 -13.07
C ASN A 784 -91.41 -46.82 -12.60
N ARG A 785 -92.03 -46.31 -11.53
CA ARG A 785 -91.61 -45.09 -10.83
C ARG A 785 -90.36 -45.31 -10.00
N LEU A 786 -90.09 -46.48 -9.44
CA LEU A 786 -88.80 -46.72 -8.78
C LEU A 786 -87.68 -46.77 -9.81
N LYS A 787 -87.86 -47.47 -10.94
CA LYS A 787 -86.91 -47.42 -12.06
C LYS A 787 -86.84 -46.05 -12.73
N LYS A 788 -87.95 -45.32 -12.86
CA LYS A 788 -87.92 -43.93 -13.34
C LYS A 788 -87.24 -43.01 -12.35
N ILE A 789 -87.52 -43.08 -11.05
CA ILE A 789 -86.86 -42.27 -10.01
C ILE A 789 -85.38 -42.64 -9.88
N GLN A 790 -85.00 -43.91 -10.06
CA GLN A 790 -83.59 -44.31 -10.05
C GLN A 790 -82.86 -43.89 -11.34
N ASN A 791 -83.53 -43.96 -12.49
CA ASN A 791 -83.04 -43.37 -13.74
C ASN A 791 -83.09 -41.84 -13.73
N GLU A 792 -84.02 -41.20 -13.02
CA GLU A 792 -84.18 -39.75 -12.86
C GLU A 792 -83.19 -39.26 -11.81
N ILE A 793 -82.81 -40.06 -10.80
CA ILE A 793 -81.68 -39.78 -9.91
C ILE A 793 -80.36 -39.93 -10.68
N SER A 794 -80.20 -40.95 -11.53
CA SER A 794 -79.04 -41.03 -12.43
C SER A 794 -79.03 -39.87 -13.42
N ILE A 795 -80.15 -39.55 -14.06
CA ILE A 795 -80.25 -38.43 -15.01
C ILE A 795 -80.11 -37.09 -14.29
N ILE A 796 -80.54 -36.93 -13.03
CA ILE A 796 -80.33 -35.69 -12.27
C ILE A 796 -78.90 -35.63 -11.73
N SER A 797 -78.26 -36.73 -11.34
CA SER A 797 -76.84 -36.73 -10.98
C SER A 797 -75.98 -36.48 -12.21
N ASP A 798 -76.31 -37.08 -13.35
CA ASP A 798 -75.61 -36.90 -14.63
C ASP A 798 -75.94 -35.55 -15.26
N GLU A 799 -77.14 -34.98 -15.06
CA GLU A 799 -77.49 -33.62 -15.50
C GLU A 799 -76.95 -32.55 -14.55
N GLN A 800 -76.80 -32.83 -13.24
CA GLN A 800 -76.09 -31.96 -12.31
C GLN A 800 -74.57 -32.03 -12.55
N LEU A 801 -74.00 -33.20 -12.79
CA LEU A 801 -72.61 -33.36 -13.24
C LEU A 801 -72.39 -32.74 -14.62
N MET A 802 -73.33 -32.87 -15.56
CA MET A 802 -73.29 -32.19 -16.86
C MET A 802 -73.53 -30.68 -16.74
N LYS A 803 -74.30 -30.19 -15.77
CA LYS A 803 -74.42 -28.75 -15.48
C LYS A 803 -73.10 -28.26 -14.89
N VAL A 804 -72.61 -28.86 -13.81
CA VAL A 804 -71.32 -28.51 -13.19
C VAL A 804 -70.14 -28.66 -14.17
N THR A 805 -70.11 -29.64 -15.08
CA THR A 805 -69.06 -29.73 -16.12
C THR A 805 -69.29 -28.79 -17.30
N ARG A 806 -70.54 -28.46 -17.69
CA ARG A 806 -70.80 -27.39 -18.68
C ARG A 806 -70.53 -26.01 -18.11
N ASP A 807 -70.79 -25.79 -16.84
CA ASP A 807 -70.60 -24.53 -16.13
C ASP A 807 -69.13 -24.37 -15.72
N ASN A 808 -68.41 -25.44 -15.37
CA ASN A 808 -66.95 -25.43 -15.34
C ASN A 808 -66.34 -25.27 -16.74
N ALA A 809 -66.91 -25.87 -17.79
CA ALA A 809 -66.43 -25.65 -19.16
C ALA A 809 -66.71 -24.21 -19.64
N ARG A 810 -67.83 -23.60 -19.22
CA ARG A 810 -68.12 -22.17 -19.39
C ARG A 810 -67.14 -21.33 -18.61
N ILE A 811 -66.95 -21.55 -17.30
CA ILE A 811 -65.96 -20.85 -16.48
C ILE A 811 -64.55 -20.98 -17.07
N CYS A 812 -64.15 -22.15 -17.58
CA CYS A 812 -62.87 -22.32 -18.28
C CYS A 812 -62.84 -21.63 -19.66
N ALA A 813 -63.97 -21.49 -20.36
CA ALA A 813 -64.06 -20.77 -21.63
C ALA A 813 -64.16 -19.24 -21.42
N ASP A 814 -64.80 -18.79 -20.34
CA ASP A 814 -64.87 -17.41 -19.88
C ASP A 814 -63.52 -16.98 -19.29
N GLN A 815 -62.83 -17.82 -18.52
CA GLN A 815 -61.44 -17.60 -18.10
C GLN A 815 -60.52 -17.53 -19.31
N LYS A 816 -60.67 -18.42 -20.31
CA LYS A 816 -59.89 -18.31 -21.56
C LYS A 816 -60.22 -17.04 -22.32
N ARG A 817 -61.50 -16.70 -22.51
CA ARG A 817 -61.90 -15.45 -23.20
C ARG A 817 -61.38 -14.22 -22.43
N LEU A 818 -61.43 -14.23 -21.10
CA LEU A 818 -60.93 -13.16 -20.25
C LEU A 818 -59.40 -13.08 -20.28
N ASN A 819 -58.68 -14.20 -20.35
CA ASN A 819 -57.24 -14.22 -20.62
C ASN A 819 -56.94 -13.68 -22.02
N ASP A 820 -57.68 -14.11 -23.05
CA ASP A 820 -57.53 -13.61 -24.41
C ASP A 820 -57.89 -12.11 -24.51
N GLU A 821 -58.81 -11.62 -23.68
CA GLU A 821 -59.15 -10.20 -23.49
C GLU A 821 -58.01 -9.47 -22.77
N ILE A 822 -57.44 -10.02 -21.71
CA ILE A 822 -56.29 -9.48 -20.99
C ILE A 822 -55.03 -9.44 -21.88
N GLU A 823 -54.75 -10.47 -22.68
CA GLU A 823 -53.64 -10.46 -23.65
C GLU A 823 -53.90 -9.49 -24.81
N ARG A 824 -55.18 -9.28 -25.22
CA ARG A 824 -55.55 -8.22 -26.16
C ARG A 824 -55.35 -6.82 -25.56
N GLU A 825 -55.78 -6.58 -24.33
CA GLU A 825 -55.57 -5.31 -23.63
C GLU A 825 -54.09 -5.06 -23.31
N LYS A 826 -53.29 -6.09 -22.99
CA LYS A 826 -51.82 -5.99 -22.91
C LYS A 826 -51.20 -5.61 -24.24
N ALA A 827 -51.62 -6.25 -25.34
CA ALA A 827 -51.13 -5.93 -26.68
C ALA A 827 -51.53 -4.49 -27.11
N LEU A 828 -52.72 -4.05 -26.74
CA LEU A 828 -53.20 -2.68 -26.96
C LEU A 828 -52.46 -1.66 -26.09
N ASP A 829 -52.19 -1.96 -24.81
CA ASP A 829 -51.37 -1.12 -23.92
C ASP A 829 -49.91 -1.06 -24.42
N GLU A 830 -49.34 -2.17 -24.92
CA GLU A 830 -48.05 -2.14 -25.61
C GLU A 830 -48.09 -1.27 -26.88
N GLU A 831 -49.12 -1.37 -27.71
CA GLU A 831 -49.25 -0.55 -28.92
C GLU A 831 -49.47 0.93 -28.57
N LEU A 832 -50.22 1.23 -27.52
CA LEU A 832 -50.42 2.58 -26.99
C LEU A 832 -49.13 3.14 -26.38
N ARG A 833 -48.36 2.34 -25.63
CA ARG A 833 -47.03 2.73 -25.12
C ARG A 833 -46.05 3.01 -26.25
N ARG A 834 -46.04 2.19 -27.32
CA ARG A 834 -45.24 2.46 -28.54
C ARG A 834 -45.68 3.77 -29.20
N LYS A 835 -46.99 3.99 -29.40
CA LYS A 835 -47.56 5.24 -29.94
C LYS A 835 -47.26 6.46 -29.06
N ILE A 836 -47.24 6.31 -27.74
CA ILE A 836 -46.86 7.36 -26.78
C ILE A 836 -45.36 7.65 -26.88
N ASP A 837 -44.50 6.62 -26.91
CA ASP A 837 -43.05 6.78 -27.09
C ASP A 837 -42.73 7.48 -28.43
N ASP A 838 -43.36 7.07 -29.53
CA ASP A 838 -43.22 7.69 -30.85
C ASP A 838 -43.75 9.13 -30.86
N SER A 839 -44.88 9.40 -30.20
CA SER A 839 -45.43 10.75 -30.04
C SER A 839 -44.54 11.64 -29.18
N LEU A 840 -43.90 11.09 -28.14
CA LEU A 840 -42.91 11.79 -27.32
C LEU A 840 -41.63 12.04 -28.10
N LEU A 841 -41.16 11.08 -28.91
CA LEU A 841 -40.04 11.23 -29.83
C LEU A 841 -40.32 12.38 -30.83
N GLN A 842 -41.49 12.36 -31.46
CA GLN A 842 -41.93 13.39 -32.41
C GLN A 842 -42.16 14.75 -31.72
N LYS A 843 -42.61 14.77 -30.46
CA LYS A 843 -42.71 15.99 -29.63
C LYS A 843 -41.33 16.56 -29.30
N HIS A 844 -40.36 15.74 -28.92
CA HIS A 844 -38.97 16.15 -28.70
C HIS A 844 -38.35 16.70 -30.00
N TYR A 845 -38.47 15.98 -31.12
CA TYR A 845 -38.00 16.42 -32.43
C TYR A 845 -38.64 17.76 -32.85
N ASN A 846 -39.96 17.91 -32.69
CA ASN A 846 -40.63 19.18 -32.96
C ASN A 846 -40.17 20.31 -32.02
N LEU A 847 -39.95 20.03 -30.74
CA LEU A 847 -39.43 21.00 -29.78
C LEU A 847 -38.02 21.44 -30.16
N GLU A 848 -37.10 20.52 -30.44
CA GLU A 848 -35.75 20.84 -30.92
C GLU A 848 -35.77 21.65 -32.22
N ARG A 849 -36.60 21.25 -33.19
CA ARG A 849 -36.78 21.97 -34.45
C ARG A 849 -37.35 23.38 -34.23
N ILE A 850 -38.23 23.58 -33.23
CA ILE A 850 -38.72 24.90 -32.81
C ILE A 850 -37.62 25.69 -32.11
N VAL A 851 -36.85 25.08 -31.19
CA VAL A 851 -35.73 25.73 -30.48
C VAL A 851 -34.63 26.16 -31.45
N ARG A 852 -34.25 25.30 -32.40
CA ARG A 852 -33.34 25.63 -33.51
C ARG A 852 -33.86 26.79 -34.36
N LYS A 853 -35.15 26.78 -34.76
CA LYS A 853 -35.78 27.89 -35.51
C LYS A 853 -35.86 29.17 -34.69
N GLN A 854 -36.18 29.10 -33.40
CA GLN A 854 -36.19 30.25 -32.50
C GLN A 854 -34.80 30.82 -32.27
N ASN A 855 -33.77 29.97 -32.11
CA ASN A 855 -32.39 30.40 -31.92
C ASN A 855 -31.83 31.00 -33.21
N ARG A 856 -32.13 30.42 -34.39
CA ARG A 856 -31.86 31.03 -35.70
C ARG A 856 -32.55 32.39 -35.85
N ALA A 857 -33.82 32.51 -35.43
CA ALA A 857 -34.54 33.79 -35.43
C ALA A 857 -33.97 34.80 -34.42
N LYS A 858 -33.55 34.38 -33.22
CA LYS A 858 -32.83 35.23 -32.24
C LYS A 858 -31.50 35.71 -32.81
N SER A 859 -30.75 34.87 -33.52
CA SER A 859 -29.52 35.25 -34.22
C SER A 859 -29.78 36.23 -35.36
N TYR A 860 -30.84 36.03 -36.17
CA TYR A 860 -31.24 37.02 -37.18
C TYR A 860 -31.70 38.35 -36.55
N ARG A 861 -32.37 38.34 -35.38
CA ARG A 861 -32.66 39.57 -34.63
C ARG A 861 -31.38 40.25 -34.10
N ARG A 862 -30.40 39.49 -33.59
CA ARG A 862 -29.10 40.03 -33.15
C ARG A 862 -28.30 40.66 -34.30
N LEU A 863 -28.36 40.06 -35.50
CA LEU A 863 -27.83 40.64 -36.74
C LEU A 863 -28.59 41.91 -37.15
N GLY A 864 -29.92 41.89 -37.14
CA GLY A 864 -30.77 43.04 -37.52
C GLY A 864 -30.72 44.23 -36.54
N VAL A 865 -30.39 43.98 -35.26
CA VAL A 865 -30.13 45.01 -34.24
C VAL A 865 -28.67 45.48 -34.25
N GLY A 866 -27.84 44.98 -35.18
CA GLY A 866 -26.45 45.43 -35.39
C GLY A 866 -25.44 45.00 -34.31
N SER A 867 -25.89 44.36 -33.23
CA SER A 867 -25.05 44.04 -32.05
C SER A 867 -23.97 42.97 -32.31
N THR A 868 -24.01 42.26 -33.44
CA THR A 868 -22.99 41.28 -33.84
C THR A 868 -22.81 41.30 -35.36
N SER A 869 -21.59 41.53 -35.84
CA SER A 869 -21.28 41.40 -37.27
C SER A 869 -21.14 39.93 -37.69
N PRO A 870 -21.54 39.56 -38.93
CA PRO A 870 -21.28 38.22 -39.46
C PRO A 870 -19.78 38.04 -39.69
N LYS A 871 -19.15 37.15 -38.89
CA LYS A 871 -17.70 36.88 -38.93
C LYS A 871 -17.21 36.07 -40.15
N ILE A 872 -18.10 35.66 -41.06
CA ILE A 872 -17.77 34.92 -42.28
C ILE A 872 -18.32 35.70 -43.48
N ARG A 873 -17.46 36.03 -44.44
CA ARG A 873 -17.80 36.79 -45.67
C ARG A 873 -17.49 36.05 -46.98
N SER A 874 -16.91 34.85 -46.90
CA SER A 874 -16.65 33.99 -48.07
C SER A 874 -17.46 32.70 -47.98
N GLU A 875 -18.20 32.41 -49.04
CA GLU A 875 -19.02 31.21 -49.20
C GLU A 875 -18.15 29.93 -49.18
N SER A 876 -16.93 29.99 -49.73
CA SER A 876 -15.94 28.90 -49.64
C SER A 876 -15.62 28.54 -48.18
N THR A 877 -15.34 29.53 -47.32
CA THR A 877 -15.08 29.28 -45.89
C THR A 877 -16.31 28.83 -45.12
N LEU A 878 -17.52 29.24 -45.54
CA LEU A 878 -18.77 28.77 -44.94
C LEU A 878 -18.99 27.29 -45.29
N ASN A 879 -18.80 26.91 -46.55
CA ASN A 879 -18.98 25.53 -47.03
C ASN A 879 -17.94 24.59 -46.42
N GLN A 880 -16.69 25.02 -46.24
CA GLN A 880 -15.68 24.22 -45.52
C GLN A 880 -16.04 24.00 -44.04
N LEU A 881 -16.63 25.00 -43.36
CA LEU A 881 -17.09 24.84 -41.97
C LEU A 881 -18.36 23.99 -41.88
N LEU A 882 -19.28 24.11 -42.85
CA LEU A 882 -20.46 23.26 -42.95
C LEU A 882 -20.05 21.80 -43.19
N GLN A 883 -19.12 21.55 -44.11
CA GLN A 883 -18.62 20.23 -44.43
C GLN A 883 -17.91 19.60 -43.21
N LYS A 884 -17.05 20.34 -42.51
CA LYS A 884 -16.45 19.86 -41.24
C LYS A 884 -17.51 19.58 -40.16
N GLN A 885 -18.59 20.36 -40.10
CA GLN A 885 -19.67 20.09 -39.15
C GLN A 885 -20.49 18.84 -39.55
N MET A 886 -20.65 18.56 -40.84
CA MET A 886 -21.24 17.30 -41.32
C MET A 886 -20.33 16.12 -41.01
N GLU A 887 -19.03 16.20 -41.32
CA GLU A 887 -18.03 15.19 -40.95
C GLU A 887 -18.02 14.91 -39.44
N ILE A 888 -18.12 15.95 -38.59
CA ILE A 888 -18.25 15.78 -37.14
C ILE A 888 -19.59 15.12 -36.76
N ASN A 889 -20.71 15.54 -37.35
CA ASN A 889 -22.02 14.94 -37.09
C ASN A 889 -22.05 13.46 -37.46
N ASP A 890 -21.50 13.09 -38.63
CA ASP A 890 -21.45 11.71 -39.14
C ASP A 890 -20.55 10.82 -38.26
N ASN A 891 -19.38 11.30 -37.84
CA ASN A 891 -18.53 10.60 -36.86
C ASN A 891 -19.27 10.36 -35.52
N ILE A 892 -20.05 11.34 -35.03
CA ILE A 892 -20.87 11.16 -33.82
C ILE A 892 -22.04 10.18 -34.10
N LEU A 893 -22.60 10.18 -35.31
CA LEU A 893 -23.65 9.27 -35.74
C LEU A 893 -23.17 7.81 -35.76
N ASP A 894 -21.93 7.58 -36.19
CA ASP A 894 -21.29 6.26 -36.17
C ASP A 894 -20.92 5.82 -34.75
N VAL A 895 -20.40 6.72 -33.89
CA VAL A 895 -20.21 6.44 -32.45
C VAL A 895 -21.55 6.10 -31.76
N VAL A 896 -22.61 6.83 -32.07
CA VAL A 896 -23.96 6.55 -31.55
C VAL A 896 -24.51 5.21 -32.09
N GLN A 897 -24.17 4.81 -33.32
CA GLN A 897 -24.51 3.48 -33.83
C GLN A 897 -23.77 2.36 -33.10
N HIS A 898 -22.45 2.50 -32.88
CA HIS A 898 -21.67 1.52 -32.11
C HIS A 898 -22.18 1.38 -30.66
N LEU A 899 -22.45 2.50 -29.97
CA LEU A 899 -23.04 2.48 -28.62
C LEU A 899 -24.46 1.86 -28.59
N ASN A 900 -25.20 1.95 -29.69
CA ASN A 900 -26.53 1.34 -29.83
C ASN A 900 -26.46 -0.17 -30.10
N THR A 901 -25.34 -0.67 -30.64
CA THR A 901 -25.05 -2.12 -30.71
C THR A 901 -24.46 -2.68 -29.42
N GLU A 902 -23.60 -1.92 -28.72
CA GLU A 902 -23.01 -2.34 -27.44
C GLU A 902 -24.01 -2.33 -26.27
N PHE A 903 -24.98 -1.39 -26.28
CA PHE A 903 -25.96 -1.24 -25.20
C PHE A 903 -27.43 -1.27 -25.72
N PRO A 904 -27.95 -2.43 -26.16
CA PRO A 904 -29.30 -2.56 -26.72
C PRO A 904 -30.42 -2.04 -25.81
N GLU A 905 -30.26 -2.17 -24.49
CA GLU A 905 -31.19 -1.68 -23.47
C GLU A 905 -31.45 -0.16 -23.57
N LYS A 906 -30.48 0.61 -24.08
CA LYS A 906 -30.54 2.07 -24.15
C LYS A 906 -30.94 2.60 -25.53
N LYS A 907 -31.39 1.72 -26.44
CA LYS A 907 -31.81 2.05 -27.82
C LYS A 907 -32.83 3.20 -27.91
N LYS A 908 -33.77 3.31 -26.95
CA LYS A 908 -34.73 4.43 -26.87
C LYS A 908 -34.07 5.80 -26.59
N PHE A 909 -32.94 5.83 -25.89
CA PHE A 909 -32.18 7.05 -25.62
C PHE A 909 -31.35 7.45 -26.85
N PHE A 910 -30.62 6.50 -27.44
CA PHE A 910 -29.81 6.76 -28.63
C PHE A 910 -30.66 7.19 -29.83
N ALA A 911 -31.86 6.63 -30.03
CA ALA A 911 -32.78 7.06 -31.08
C ALA A 911 -33.11 8.56 -31.05
N LYS A 912 -33.27 9.16 -29.86
CA LYS A 912 -33.48 10.62 -29.71
C LYS A 912 -32.27 11.42 -30.21
N ILE A 913 -31.05 10.92 -29.98
CA ILE A 913 -29.80 11.58 -30.41
C ILE A 913 -29.62 11.41 -31.93
N THR A 914 -29.82 10.21 -32.47
CA THR A 914 -29.74 9.93 -33.92
C THR A 914 -30.69 10.82 -34.72
N GLN A 915 -31.91 11.04 -34.25
CA GLN A 915 -32.90 11.89 -34.93
C GLN A 915 -32.57 13.39 -34.85
N VAL A 916 -31.76 13.82 -33.88
CA VAL A 916 -31.29 15.21 -33.76
C VAL A 916 -30.03 15.46 -34.59
N LEU A 917 -29.20 14.45 -34.85
CA LEU A 917 -27.95 14.58 -35.63
C LEU A 917 -28.13 14.56 -37.15
N ARG A 918 -29.25 13.99 -37.66
CA ARG A 918 -29.60 13.94 -39.10
C ARG A 918 -30.20 15.22 -39.68
N ASP A 919 -30.51 16.21 -38.82
CA ASP A 919 -31.24 17.46 -39.11
C ASP A 919 -30.45 18.69 -38.61
#